data_AF-A0A1D8FWE6-F1
#
_entry.id   AF-A0A1D8FWE6-F1
#
_cell.length_a   1.000
_cell.length_b   1.000
_cell.length_c   1.000
_cell.angle_alpha   90.00
_cell.angle_beta   90.00
_cell.angle_gamma   90.00
#
_symmetry.space_group_name_H-M   'P 1'
#
loop_
_entity.id
_entity.type
_entity.pdbx_description
1 polymer ?
#
loop_
_entity_poly.entity_id
_entity_poly.type
_entity_poly.pdbx_seq_one_letter_code
_entity_poly.pdbx_strand_id
1 'polypeptide(L)'
;MKYMRSRGTWGRRHRLVTGGLATLALLTAPGAAHASTADLPPPQPLVQDLKTGLNPCIAGAQRPYEGWPPVLSAVLYAGEAKPGSVGKVAAQFEAWWTDAQGVEQRRSFTTPRLASGSRHTWRTADDIPDGTVVSWRVRAVEGAAVSPWSDAGQGAPCEFVLDEVSPEKPVITSTDTPGEQYTGSVGVYAKFTADSPSDDVVAYRYTFLGGTTLTEHPAEPGGPVTLRRLPLRSGPDRLEVTAVDPSGRTSAVATYDFMVDEGRPAVAHWSLADPAGSTTAAALAGTAAQAGPGVTFGAEAPRGTSLTNVAGFDGTSGSHLSPGAPAVGTGGTYTVSAWARPSRTDADMTVASQDAGSAPGFALGLRTQEAGAVWSFAVGGATVSGGAPRTGEWAHLLGIYDAETGRARLYVNGREAGTETEAAPVSSAGAFQIGRARNSDGYRDHWHGRIGDVRVHDRVVVPAEAAELAHRAATSLGRWSMETSTDGVSPERNGGQPLTLGSGATIHRGPDGSCIPDIDPDCPDVPYALVGDGHLQLDGANGHATTGTTVVETEDSFSVSAFARLADSAPEHPMTVLSQAGVHTDVFKVRYDPAAHAWQLVMALRDEPNAPEQVVHQSAMPHGGTGPADHLAVVYDDDADLITLYVGGQKAMTATLPEGLRSTGALQIGRAKAGDGWGEYFRGDVDEVRAFVGALTPSEVQKLALPVD
;
A
#
# COMPACT_ATOMS: atom_id res chain seq x y z
N MET A 1 9.45 32.02 18.80
CA MET A 1 10.46 32.15 19.87
C MET A 1 11.84 31.80 19.30
N LYS A 2 12.78 32.75 19.36
CA LYS A 2 14.21 32.64 18.95
C LYS A 2 15.04 32.16 20.15
N TYR A 3 16.11 31.37 19.94
CA TYR A 3 17.39 31.33 20.70
C TYR A 3 18.22 30.15 20.14
N MET A 4 19.54 30.12 19.96
CA MET A 4 20.60 31.08 19.60
C MET A 4 21.83 30.22 19.22
N ARG A 5 22.62 30.68 18.24
CA ARG A 5 23.97 30.18 17.94
C ARG A 5 24.98 30.63 19.01
N SER A 6 26.02 29.84 19.28
CA SER A 6 27.28 30.36 19.82
C SER A 6 28.48 29.84 19.01
N ARG A 7 29.38 30.77 18.64
CA ARG A 7 30.69 30.54 18.03
C ARG A 7 31.74 30.87 19.09
N GLY A 8 32.71 29.98 19.30
CA GLY A 8 33.87 30.22 20.18
C GLY A 8 35.10 30.64 19.38
N THR A 9 35.57 31.86 19.61
CA THR A 9 36.86 32.42 19.17
C THR A 9 37.94 32.16 20.23
N TRP A 10 39.15 31.75 19.84
CA TRP A 10 40.31 31.70 20.73
C TRP A 10 41.33 32.78 20.39
N GLY A 11 41.58 33.66 21.36
CA GLY A 11 42.51 34.79 21.28
C GLY A 11 43.93 34.42 21.71
N ARG A 12 44.90 35.04 21.02
CA ARG A 12 46.33 35.03 21.35
C ARG A 12 46.61 35.81 22.65
N ARG A 13 47.55 35.31 23.45
CA ARG A 13 48.23 36.11 24.49
C ARG A 13 49.72 36.19 24.17
N HIS A 14 50.22 37.42 24.08
CA HIS A 14 51.64 37.76 24.07
C HIS A 14 52.19 37.79 25.50
N ARG A 15 53.44 37.33 25.68
CA ARG A 15 54.33 37.81 26.74
C ARG A 15 55.69 38.15 26.14
N LEU A 16 56.07 39.41 26.33
CA LEU A 16 57.41 39.97 26.11
C LEU A 16 58.33 39.61 27.28
N VAL A 17 59.59 39.31 26.96
CA VAL A 17 60.74 39.58 27.84
C VAL A 17 61.86 40.17 26.97
N THR A 18 62.20 41.42 27.30
CA THR A 18 63.40 42.21 26.94
C THR A 18 64.67 41.56 27.52
N GLY A 19 65.89 41.62 27.00
CA GLY A 19 66.57 42.49 26.03
C GLY A 19 68.04 42.56 26.49
N GLY A 20 69.01 42.41 25.58
CA GLY A 20 70.44 42.49 25.88
C GLY A 20 71.25 42.70 24.61
N LEU A 21 71.66 43.94 24.37
CA LEU A 21 72.41 44.44 23.22
C LEU A 21 73.91 44.15 23.35
N ALA A 22 74.54 43.73 22.26
CA ALA A 22 75.97 43.96 21.99
C ALA A 22 76.21 44.13 20.48
N THR A 23 76.42 45.38 20.07
CA THR A 23 77.05 45.90 18.83
C THR A 23 78.56 45.62 18.84
N LEU A 24 79.37 45.57 17.77
CA LEU A 24 79.26 45.52 16.30
C LEU A 24 80.72 45.46 15.79
N ALA A 25 81.11 44.60 14.84
CA ALA A 25 82.30 44.85 13.99
C ALA A 25 82.32 43.96 12.74
N LEU A 26 82.11 44.63 11.61
CA LEU A 26 82.25 44.29 10.19
C LEU A 26 83.25 43.19 9.81
N LEU A 27 82.93 42.45 8.74
CA LEU A 27 83.82 42.23 7.59
C LEU A 27 83.02 41.74 6.36
N THR A 28 82.96 42.62 5.36
CA THR A 28 82.96 42.39 3.90
C THR A 28 82.29 41.13 3.34
N ALA A 29 81.20 41.33 2.59
CA ALA A 29 80.81 40.40 1.53
C ALA A 29 81.81 40.48 0.35
N PRO A 30 82.15 39.33 -0.22
CA PRO A 30 82.15 39.17 -1.66
C PRO A 30 81.07 38.15 -2.05
N GLY A 31 80.30 38.48 -3.08
CA GLY A 31 79.34 37.56 -3.68
C GLY A 31 80.04 36.35 -4.30
N ALA A 32 79.45 35.18 -4.06
CA ALA A 32 79.44 33.96 -4.88
C ALA A 32 78.89 32.86 -3.95
N ALA A 33 77.92 32.03 -4.29
CA ALA A 33 77.38 31.67 -5.58
C ALA A 33 75.86 31.50 -5.43
N HIS A 34 75.10 31.75 -6.50
CA HIS A 34 73.83 31.07 -6.66
C HIS A 34 74.13 29.57 -6.59
N ALA A 35 73.84 28.95 -5.45
CA ALA A 35 73.65 27.52 -5.40
C ALA A 35 72.63 27.22 -6.50
N SER A 36 73.04 26.38 -7.45
CA SER A 36 72.14 25.81 -8.46
C SER A 36 70.83 25.46 -7.78
N THR A 37 69.72 25.94 -8.33
CA THR A 37 68.39 25.41 -8.02
C THR A 37 68.46 23.92 -8.35
N ALA A 38 68.82 23.10 -7.36
CA ALA A 38 68.69 21.67 -7.45
C ALA A 38 67.19 21.45 -7.55
N ASP A 39 66.72 20.99 -8.72
CA ASP A 39 65.32 20.61 -8.93
C ASP A 39 64.92 19.71 -7.77
N LEU A 40 64.11 20.23 -6.84
CA LEU A 40 63.62 19.44 -5.73
C LEU A 40 62.83 18.28 -6.31
N PRO A 41 63.07 17.03 -5.86
CA PRO A 41 62.33 15.89 -6.38
C PRO A 41 60.84 16.11 -6.16
N PRO A 42 59.98 15.64 -7.09
CA PRO A 42 58.55 15.79 -6.92
C PRO A 42 58.09 15.13 -5.60
N PRO A 43 57.03 15.65 -4.95
CA PRO A 43 56.52 15.11 -3.71
C PRO A 43 56.04 13.66 -3.87
N GLN A 44 56.13 12.88 -2.79
CA GLN A 44 55.58 11.52 -2.73
C GLN A 44 54.05 11.57 -2.99
N PRO A 45 53.51 10.69 -3.84
CA PRO A 45 52.06 10.60 -4.06
C PRO A 45 51.33 10.22 -2.76
N LEU A 46 50.19 10.87 -2.49
CA LEU A 46 49.38 10.60 -1.29
C LEU A 46 48.37 9.50 -1.56
N VAL A 47 48.33 8.45 -0.73
CA VAL A 47 47.40 7.30 -0.84
C VAL A 47 45.93 7.71 -1.02
N GLN A 48 45.49 8.80 -0.37
CA GLN A 48 44.12 9.32 -0.50
C GLN A 48 43.76 9.84 -1.91
N ASP A 49 44.76 10.15 -2.72
CA ASP A 49 44.60 10.63 -4.10
C ASP A 49 44.68 9.50 -5.14
N LEU A 50 44.87 8.25 -4.68
CA LEU A 50 44.95 7.05 -5.50
C LEU A 50 43.58 6.35 -5.55
N LYS A 51 43.25 5.79 -6.73
CA LYS A 51 42.03 4.98 -6.92
C LYS A 51 42.29 3.76 -7.78
N THR A 52 41.67 2.63 -7.41
CA THR A 52 41.47 1.45 -8.27
C THR A 52 40.08 1.57 -8.86
N GLY A 53 39.94 1.84 -10.15
CA GLY A 53 38.63 2.11 -10.75
C GLY A 53 37.93 3.28 -10.05
N LEU A 54 36.77 3.03 -9.45
CA LEU A 54 36.04 4.01 -8.64
C LEU A 54 36.39 3.93 -7.14
N ASN A 55 37.04 2.84 -6.72
CA ASN A 55 37.36 2.53 -5.33
C ASN A 55 38.60 3.29 -4.83
N PRO A 56 38.63 3.72 -3.56
CA PRO A 56 39.83 4.30 -2.96
C PRO A 56 40.96 3.27 -2.87
N CYS A 57 42.20 3.74 -2.77
CA CYS A 57 43.35 2.87 -2.49
C CYS A 57 43.22 2.20 -1.11
N ILE A 58 42.94 0.91 -1.09
CA ILE A 58 42.82 0.08 0.11
C ILE A 58 43.66 -1.19 -0.08
N ALA A 59 44.14 -1.76 1.03
CA ALA A 59 44.83 -3.04 1.10
C ALA A 59 44.23 -3.92 2.19
N GLY A 60 44.66 -5.18 2.27
CA GLY A 60 44.25 -6.11 3.32
C GLY A 60 42.85 -6.68 3.06
N ALA A 61 42.13 -7.01 4.12
CA ALA A 61 40.82 -7.66 4.02
C ALA A 61 39.71 -6.79 3.41
N GLN A 62 39.98 -5.52 3.13
CA GLN A 62 39.01 -4.55 2.57
C GLN A 62 39.34 -4.17 1.12
N ARG A 63 40.28 -4.89 0.48
CA ARG A 63 40.64 -4.66 -0.92
C ARG A 63 39.40 -4.84 -1.83
N PRO A 64 39.18 -3.97 -2.83
CA PRO A 64 38.06 -4.11 -3.75
C PRO A 64 38.23 -5.31 -4.69
N TYR A 65 37.10 -5.85 -5.12
CA TYR A 65 37.01 -6.79 -6.25
C TYR A 65 36.60 -6.00 -7.49
N GLU A 66 37.22 -6.28 -8.62
CA GLU A 66 37.00 -5.58 -9.88
C GLU A 66 36.60 -6.57 -10.97
N GLY A 67 35.42 -6.33 -11.58
CA GLY A 67 34.80 -7.21 -12.57
C GLY A 67 35.50 -7.27 -13.93
N TRP A 68 36.51 -6.42 -14.11
CA TRP A 68 37.32 -6.20 -15.31
C TRP A 68 38.63 -5.49 -14.92
N PRO A 69 39.69 -5.54 -15.74
CA PRO A 69 40.94 -4.83 -15.47
C PRO A 69 40.71 -3.34 -15.19
N PRO A 70 40.95 -2.86 -13.95
CA PRO A 70 40.56 -1.53 -13.54
C PRO A 70 41.48 -0.46 -14.14
N VAL A 71 40.99 0.79 -14.15
CA VAL A 71 41.83 1.95 -14.40
C VAL A 71 42.41 2.42 -13.06
N LEU A 72 43.72 2.28 -12.90
CA LEU A 72 44.46 2.84 -11.78
C LEU A 72 44.64 4.33 -12.01
N SER A 73 44.41 5.16 -10.99
CA SER A 73 44.60 6.60 -11.13
C SER A 73 45.27 7.24 -9.92
N ALA A 74 46.01 8.31 -10.17
CA ALA A 74 46.68 9.10 -9.15
C ALA A 74 46.69 10.58 -9.56
N VAL A 75 46.54 11.49 -8.60
CA VAL A 75 46.79 12.92 -8.80
C VAL A 75 48.19 13.24 -8.29
N LEU A 76 49.06 13.74 -9.17
CA LEU A 76 50.47 13.97 -8.87
C LEU A 76 50.82 15.45 -9.01
N TYR A 77 51.81 15.89 -8.24
CA TYR A 77 52.32 17.25 -8.27
C TYR A 77 53.79 17.23 -8.72
N ALA A 78 54.18 18.20 -9.55
CA ALA A 78 55.57 18.43 -9.92
C ALA A 78 56.35 19.02 -8.73
N GLY A 79 57.68 19.02 -8.81
CA GLY A 79 58.53 19.80 -7.90
C GLY A 79 58.31 21.32 -8.05
N GLU A 80 59.19 22.13 -7.47
CA GLU A 80 59.12 23.59 -7.63
C GLU A 80 59.15 24.00 -9.11
N ALA A 81 58.06 24.62 -9.58
CA ALA A 81 57.99 25.15 -10.93
C ALA A 81 58.75 26.47 -11.03
N LYS A 82 59.49 26.69 -12.13
CA LYS A 82 60.11 27.99 -12.42
C LYS A 82 59.04 29.08 -12.46
N PRO A 83 59.31 30.31 -11.96
CA PRO A 83 58.36 31.41 -12.03
C PRO A 83 57.84 31.61 -13.45
N GLY A 84 56.51 31.55 -13.63
CA GLY A 84 55.85 31.68 -14.93
C GLY A 84 55.66 30.38 -15.73
N SER A 85 56.00 29.21 -15.17
CA SER A 85 55.78 27.90 -15.80
C SER A 85 54.81 27.03 -14.99
N VAL A 86 53.99 26.22 -15.67
CA VAL A 86 53.23 25.15 -15.02
C VAL A 86 54.14 23.92 -14.96
N GLY A 87 54.53 23.51 -13.75
CA GLY A 87 55.33 22.31 -13.53
C GLY A 87 54.65 21.09 -14.18
N LYS A 88 55.44 20.22 -14.82
CA LYS A 88 54.92 19.04 -15.52
C LYS A 88 55.54 17.77 -14.96
N VAL A 89 54.69 16.80 -14.62
CA VAL A 89 55.07 15.54 -13.98
C VAL A 89 54.52 14.36 -14.77
N ALA A 90 55.25 13.25 -14.84
CA ALA A 90 54.74 11.97 -15.30
C ALA A 90 54.48 11.05 -14.10
N ALA A 91 53.51 10.14 -14.23
CA ALA A 91 53.30 9.07 -13.27
C ALA A 91 53.99 7.80 -13.78
N GLN A 92 54.86 7.20 -12.96
CA GLN A 92 55.29 5.82 -13.17
C GLN A 92 54.47 4.94 -12.24
N PHE A 93 53.60 4.13 -12.83
CA PHE A 93 52.86 3.09 -12.13
C PHE A 93 53.63 1.77 -12.18
N GLU A 94 53.46 0.97 -11.14
CA GLU A 94 53.92 -0.41 -11.07
C GLU A 94 52.82 -1.26 -10.44
N ALA A 95 52.49 -2.38 -11.08
CA ALA A 95 51.57 -3.39 -10.56
C ALA A 95 52.24 -4.75 -10.59
N TRP A 96 51.98 -5.57 -9.58
CA TRP A 96 52.53 -6.92 -9.47
C TRP A 96 51.52 -7.88 -8.85
N TRP A 97 51.68 -9.14 -9.20
CA TRP A 97 50.87 -10.25 -8.72
C TRP A 97 51.69 -11.54 -8.79
N THR A 98 51.20 -12.60 -8.17
CA THR A 98 51.80 -13.93 -8.25
C THR A 98 50.96 -14.77 -9.23
N ASP A 99 51.59 -15.35 -10.24
CA ASP A 99 50.91 -16.24 -11.19
C ASP A 99 50.63 -17.64 -10.59
N ALA A 100 49.91 -18.47 -11.35
CA ALA A 100 49.53 -19.83 -10.94
C ALA A 100 50.74 -20.76 -10.68
N GLN A 101 51.94 -20.41 -11.14
CA GLN A 101 53.18 -21.15 -10.89
C GLN A 101 53.95 -20.61 -9.68
N GLY A 102 53.40 -19.62 -8.97
CA GLY A 102 54.03 -18.99 -7.82
C GLY A 102 55.11 -17.97 -8.20
N VAL A 103 55.15 -17.53 -9.46
CA VAL A 103 56.15 -16.56 -9.95
C VAL A 103 55.56 -15.16 -9.91
N GLU A 104 56.32 -14.20 -9.35
CA GLU A 104 55.92 -12.80 -9.35
C GLU A 104 55.97 -12.23 -10.78
N GLN A 105 54.83 -11.78 -11.25
CA GLN A 105 54.69 -10.98 -12.45
C GLN A 105 54.67 -9.50 -12.06
N ARG A 106 55.37 -8.68 -12.83
CA ARG A 106 55.45 -7.23 -12.60
C ARG A 106 55.31 -6.49 -13.92
N ARG A 107 54.49 -5.45 -13.91
CA ARG A 107 54.26 -4.55 -15.05
C ARG A 107 54.47 -3.13 -14.58
N SER A 108 55.01 -2.30 -15.46
CA SER A 108 55.18 -0.87 -15.19
C SER A 108 54.77 -0.06 -16.40
N PHE A 109 54.23 1.11 -16.15
CA PHE A 109 53.81 2.04 -17.19
C PHE A 109 54.12 3.46 -16.75
N THR A 110 54.75 4.24 -17.63
CA THR A 110 55.00 5.66 -17.38
C THR A 110 54.13 6.49 -18.30
N THR A 111 53.29 7.34 -17.73
CA THR A 111 52.40 8.21 -18.50
C THR A 111 53.19 9.31 -19.20
N PRO A 112 52.59 9.99 -20.21
CA PRO A 112 53.05 11.30 -20.63
C PRO A 112 53.12 12.30 -19.46
N ARG A 113 53.91 13.36 -19.62
CA ARG A 113 53.98 14.44 -18.63
C ARG A 113 52.75 15.34 -18.75
N LEU A 114 52.02 15.50 -17.65
CA LEU A 114 50.85 16.38 -17.54
C LEU A 114 51.16 17.55 -16.60
N ALA A 115 50.30 18.56 -16.58
CA ALA A 115 50.42 19.67 -15.64
C ALA A 115 50.28 19.18 -14.19
N SER A 116 51.04 19.76 -13.27
CA SER A 116 50.93 19.51 -11.82
C SER A 116 49.47 19.59 -11.34
N GLY A 117 49.03 18.60 -10.55
CA GLY A 117 47.65 18.45 -10.10
C GLY A 117 46.72 17.75 -11.11
N SER A 118 47.22 17.32 -12.28
CA SER A 118 46.44 16.52 -13.23
C SER A 118 46.29 15.07 -12.76
N ARG A 119 45.19 14.43 -13.15
CA ARG A 119 44.98 12.99 -12.95
C ARG A 119 45.76 12.21 -14.00
N HIS A 120 46.58 11.29 -13.53
CA HIS A 120 47.26 10.28 -14.33
C HIS A 120 46.51 8.96 -14.23
N THR A 121 46.46 8.20 -15.33
CA THR A 121 45.73 6.93 -15.39
C THR A 121 46.54 5.85 -16.09
N TRP A 122 46.36 4.61 -15.64
CA TRP A 122 46.86 3.41 -16.29
C TRP A 122 45.78 2.33 -16.25
N ARG A 123 45.36 1.84 -17.43
CA ARG A 123 44.57 0.61 -17.52
C ARG A 123 45.53 -0.56 -17.33
N THR A 124 45.26 -1.40 -16.33
CA THR A 124 46.12 -2.56 -16.04
C THR A 124 46.18 -3.51 -17.22
N ALA A 125 47.19 -4.36 -17.25
CA ALA A 125 47.37 -5.31 -18.34
C ALA A 125 46.23 -6.34 -18.38
N ASP A 126 45.88 -6.78 -19.59
CA ASP A 126 44.84 -7.79 -19.84
C ASP A 126 45.36 -9.24 -19.65
N ASP A 127 46.57 -9.41 -19.08
CA ASP A 127 47.22 -10.71 -18.83
C ASP A 127 47.21 -11.12 -17.35
N ILE A 128 46.48 -10.38 -16.51
CA ILE A 128 46.28 -10.71 -15.10
C ILE A 128 45.28 -11.88 -15.04
N PRO A 129 45.63 -13.02 -14.43
CA PRO A 129 44.69 -14.13 -14.28
C PRO A 129 43.51 -13.74 -13.37
N ASP A 130 42.36 -14.36 -13.63
CA ASP A 130 41.19 -14.30 -12.75
C ASP A 130 41.49 -14.78 -11.31
N GLY A 131 40.75 -14.26 -10.33
CA GLY A 131 40.91 -14.52 -8.90
C GLY A 131 42.21 -13.98 -8.29
N THR A 132 42.98 -13.19 -9.04
CA THR A 132 44.33 -12.79 -8.64
C THR A 132 44.32 -11.51 -7.80
N VAL A 133 45.00 -11.55 -6.66
CA VAL A 133 45.34 -10.35 -5.89
C VAL A 133 46.45 -9.58 -6.62
N VAL A 134 46.14 -8.35 -7.00
CA VAL A 134 47.09 -7.42 -7.63
C VAL A 134 47.42 -6.31 -6.66
N SER A 135 48.70 -6.11 -6.39
CA SER A 135 49.22 -4.95 -5.68
C SER A 135 49.73 -3.91 -6.67
N TRP A 136 49.53 -2.63 -6.40
CA TRP A 136 50.06 -1.56 -7.23
C TRP A 136 50.48 -0.34 -6.43
N ARG A 137 51.39 0.43 -7.02
CA ARG A 137 51.92 1.69 -6.49
C ARG A 137 52.28 2.66 -7.61
N VAL A 138 52.49 3.92 -7.24
CA VAL A 138 52.84 4.98 -8.19
C VAL A 138 53.91 5.90 -7.61
N ARG A 139 54.74 6.49 -8.48
CA ARG A 139 55.66 7.58 -8.14
C ARG A 139 55.65 8.66 -9.21
N ALA A 140 55.97 9.88 -8.81
CA ALA A 140 56.14 11.02 -9.71
C ALA A 140 57.54 11.00 -10.35
N VAL A 141 57.60 11.30 -11.65
CA VAL A 141 58.84 11.35 -12.46
C VAL A 141 58.95 12.70 -13.15
N GLU A 142 60.06 13.40 -12.90
CA GLU A 142 60.38 14.70 -13.49
C GLU A 142 61.84 14.73 -13.99
N GLY A 143 62.04 14.50 -15.29
CA GLY A 143 63.40 14.41 -15.83
C GLY A 143 64.13 13.18 -15.28
N ALA A 144 65.26 13.41 -14.62
CA ALA A 144 66.01 12.38 -13.90
C ALA A 144 65.59 12.25 -12.42
N ALA A 145 64.79 13.19 -11.90
CA ALA A 145 64.30 13.15 -10.53
C ALA A 145 63.03 12.30 -10.42
N VAL A 146 62.94 11.52 -9.34
CA VAL A 146 61.77 10.70 -9.00
C VAL A 146 61.40 10.90 -7.53
N SER A 147 60.11 10.85 -7.23
CA SER A 147 59.64 10.81 -5.85
C SER A 147 59.87 9.42 -5.24
N PRO A 148 59.78 9.28 -3.90
CA PRO A 148 59.47 7.98 -3.29
C PRO A 148 58.17 7.39 -3.87
N TRP A 149 58.04 6.06 -3.79
CA TRP A 149 56.80 5.37 -4.15
C TRP A 149 55.67 5.68 -3.16
N SER A 150 54.42 5.59 -3.61
CA SER A 150 53.23 5.83 -2.77
C SER A 150 53.16 4.92 -1.54
N ASP A 151 53.78 3.74 -1.58
CA ASP A 151 53.84 2.76 -0.49
C ASP A 151 55.08 2.92 0.42
N ALA A 152 55.95 3.90 0.18
CA ALA A 152 57.15 4.10 0.99
C ALA A 152 56.82 4.73 2.37
N GLY A 153 57.61 4.37 3.39
CA GLY A 153 57.48 4.91 4.74
C GLY A 153 56.29 4.29 5.50
N GLN A 154 55.29 5.11 5.82
CA GLN A 154 54.03 4.67 6.45
C GLN A 154 52.93 4.34 5.42
N GLY A 155 53.25 4.38 4.12
CA GLY A 155 52.35 3.98 3.05
C GLY A 155 52.23 2.46 2.92
N ALA A 156 51.19 2.01 2.21
CA ALA A 156 51.00 0.61 1.80
C ALA A 156 50.67 0.58 0.29
N PRO A 157 50.95 -0.52 -0.42
CA PRO A 157 50.48 -0.67 -1.78
C PRO A 157 48.94 -0.67 -1.79
N CYS A 158 48.35 -0.19 -2.88
CA CYS A 158 46.94 -0.40 -3.12
C CYS A 158 46.75 -1.84 -3.63
N GLU A 159 45.70 -2.52 -3.21
CA GLU A 159 45.39 -3.88 -3.67
C GLU A 159 44.01 -3.93 -4.32
N PHE A 160 43.81 -4.89 -5.22
CA PHE A 160 42.50 -5.32 -5.70
C PHE A 160 42.53 -6.80 -6.08
N VAL A 161 41.36 -7.42 -6.19
CA VAL A 161 41.20 -8.75 -6.78
C VAL A 161 40.56 -8.57 -8.16
N LEU A 162 41.18 -9.12 -9.20
CA LEU A 162 40.52 -9.23 -10.49
C LEU A 162 39.62 -10.46 -10.46
N ASP A 163 38.34 -10.26 -10.71
CA ASP A 163 37.31 -11.31 -10.71
C ASP A 163 36.43 -11.12 -11.95
N GLU A 164 36.70 -11.89 -12.99
CA GLU A 164 36.03 -11.81 -14.29
C GLU A 164 35.00 -12.92 -14.50
N VAL A 165 34.86 -13.82 -13.52
CA VAL A 165 33.96 -14.97 -13.59
C VAL A 165 32.64 -14.61 -12.94
N SER A 166 31.57 -14.65 -13.73
CA SER A 166 30.22 -14.50 -13.16
C SER A 166 29.86 -15.74 -12.33
N PRO A 167 29.14 -15.59 -11.21
CA PRO A 167 28.65 -16.71 -10.44
C PRO A 167 27.82 -17.68 -11.25
N GLU A 168 27.85 -18.94 -10.85
CA GLU A 168 26.98 -19.96 -11.39
C GLU A 168 25.53 -19.69 -11.04
N LYS A 169 24.63 -20.10 -11.95
CA LYS A 169 23.19 -19.94 -11.76
C LYS A 169 22.74 -20.67 -10.49
N PRO A 170 22.00 -20.01 -9.58
CA PRO A 170 21.54 -20.66 -8.37
C PRO A 170 20.48 -21.75 -8.63
N VAL A 171 20.42 -22.71 -7.73
CA VAL A 171 19.35 -23.70 -7.64
C VAL A 171 18.33 -23.21 -6.62
N ILE A 172 17.05 -23.21 -7.01
CA ILE A 172 15.93 -22.84 -6.14
C ILE A 172 15.20 -24.12 -5.72
N THR A 173 14.98 -24.27 -4.41
CA THR A 173 14.20 -25.39 -3.86
C THR A 173 13.13 -24.89 -2.88
N SER A 174 11.99 -25.56 -2.81
CA SER A 174 10.95 -25.32 -1.81
C SER A 174 10.29 -26.65 -1.44
N THR A 175 10.15 -26.90 -0.14
CA THR A 175 9.33 -28.01 0.38
C THR A 175 7.87 -27.63 0.53
N ASP A 176 7.58 -26.34 0.61
CA ASP A 176 6.23 -25.81 0.82
C ASP A 176 5.43 -25.81 -0.49
N THR A 177 6.12 -25.72 -1.63
CA THR A 177 5.49 -25.62 -2.95
C THR A 177 6.17 -26.52 -4.00
N PRO A 178 6.13 -27.86 -3.88
CA PRO A 178 6.85 -28.74 -4.79
C PRO A 178 6.27 -28.73 -6.21
N GLY A 179 6.81 -27.87 -7.08
CA GLY A 179 6.55 -27.87 -8.53
C GLY A 179 5.19 -27.27 -8.94
N GLU A 180 4.64 -27.74 -10.06
CA GLU A 180 3.44 -27.16 -10.71
C GLU A 180 2.10 -27.51 -10.06
N GLN A 181 2.11 -28.22 -8.92
CA GLN A 181 0.87 -28.54 -8.18
C GLN A 181 0.49 -27.39 -7.23
N TYR A 182 -0.81 -27.15 -7.08
CA TYR A 182 -1.36 -26.26 -6.05
C TYR A 182 -0.99 -26.82 -4.67
N THR A 183 -0.04 -26.17 -4.00
CA THR A 183 0.59 -26.71 -2.78
C THR A 183 0.82 -25.65 -1.71
N GLY A 184 0.95 -24.37 -2.09
CA GLY A 184 0.92 -23.23 -1.16
C GLY A 184 -0.49 -22.67 -1.02
N SER A 185 -0.82 -21.98 0.08
CA SER A 185 -2.13 -21.35 0.27
C SER A 185 -1.99 -19.84 0.48
N VAL A 186 -2.96 -19.06 0.02
CA VAL A 186 -3.08 -17.64 0.37
C VAL A 186 -2.98 -17.47 1.89
N GLY A 187 -2.17 -16.49 2.31
CA GLY A 187 -2.00 -16.17 3.73
C GLY A 187 -1.04 -17.08 4.52
N VAL A 188 -0.36 -18.03 3.86
CA VAL A 188 0.68 -18.88 4.45
C VAL A 188 2.03 -18.58 3.79
N TYR A 189 3.07 -18.33 4.58
CA TYR A 189 4.41 -18.07 4.04
C TYR A 189 4.98 -19.30 3.33
N ALA A 190 5.34 -19.15 2.07
CA ALA A 190 6.15 -20.11 1.33
C ALA A 190 7.64 -19.75 1.48
N LYS A 191 8.47 -20.75 1.76
CA LYS A 191 9.92 -20.62 1.90
C LYS A 191 10.63 -21.25 0.71
N PHE A 192 11.64 -20.56 0.22
CA PHE A 192 12.50 -20.98 -0.87
C PHE A 192 13.95 -20.88 -0.43
N THR A 193 14.74 -21.89 -0.76
CA THR A 193 16.19 -21.83 -0.60
C THR A 193 16.80 -21.56 -1.96
N ALA A 194 17.56 -20.49 -2.08
CA ALA A 194 18.39 -20.22 -3.24
C ALA A 194 19.85 -20.48 -2.88
N ASP A 195 20.53 -21.29 -3.69
CA ASP A 195 21.90 -21.73 -3.43
C ASP A 195 22.69 -21.77 -4.75
N SER A 196 23.75 -20.98 -4.85
CA SER A 196 24.67 -21.00 -5.99
C SER A 196 25.84 -21.95 -5.71
N PRO A 197 26.29 -22.73 -6.70
CA PRO A 197 27.52 -23.50 -6.58
C PRO A 197 28.79 -22.65 -6.38
N SER A 198 28.75 -21.35 -6.71
CA SER A 198 29.88 -20.44 -6.57
C SER A 198 30.14 -20.08 -5.10
N ASP A 199 31.41 -20.15 -4.68
CA ASP A 199 31.87 -19.98 -3.30
C ASP A 199 32.04 -18.52 -2.86
N ASP A 200 31.92 -17.58 -3.80
CA ASP A 200 32.15 -16.15 -3.60
C ASP A 200 30.86 -15.32 -3.60
N VAL A 201 29.68 -15.94 -3.71
CA VAL A 201 28.41 -15.21 -3.74
C VAL A 201 28.17 -14.43 -2.45
N VAL A 202 27.98 -13.12 -2.56
CA VAL A 202 27.75 -12.22 -1.41
C VAL A 202 26.32 -11.68 -1.34
N ALA A 203 25.51 -11.90 -2.37
CA ALA A 203 24.10 -11.56 -2.35
C ALA A 203 23.29 -12.35 -3.40
N TYR A 204 21.99 -12.45 -3.15
CA TYR A 204 21.00 -12.92 -4.12
C TYR A 204 19.98 -11.82 -4.37
N ARG A 205 19.84 -11.41 -5.62
CA ARG A 205 18.76 -10.51 -6.06
C ARG A 205 17.60 -11.33 -6.56
N TYR A 206 16.40 -11.04 -6.08
CA TYR A 206 15.22 -11.84 -6.42
C TYR A 206 13.96 -11.00 -6.59
N THR A 207 13.02 -11.52 -7.38
CA THR A 207 11.73 -10.88 -7.65
C THR A 207 10.64 -11.95 -7.69
N PHE A 208 9.49 -11.66 -7.07
CA PHE A 208 8.27 -12.46 -7.25
C PHE A 208 7.36 -11.84 -8.31
N LEU A 209 6.47 -12.60 -8.94
CA LEU A 209 5.61 -12.11 -10.03
C LEU A 209 4.81 -10.86 -9.59
N GLY A 210 4.98 -9.77 -10.35
CA GLY A 210 4.35 -8.47 -10.07
C GLY A 210 4.90 -7.74 -8.84
N GLY A 211 6.04 -8.18 -8.29
CA GLY A 211 6.72 -7.56 -7.16
C GLY A 211 7.91 -6.69 -7.57
N THR A 212 8.53 -6.06 -6.57
CA THR A 212 9.80 -5.33 -6.72
C THR A 212 10.99 -6.25 -6.49
N THR A 213 12.14 -5.92 -7.07
CA THR A 213 13.39 -6.63 -6.80
C THR A 213 13.87 -6.39 -5.37
N LEU A 214 14.18 -7.47 -4.68
CA LEU A 214 14.71 -7.51 -3.32
C LEU A 214 16.13 -8.10 -3.34
N THR A 215 16.86 -7.96 -2.24
CA THR A 215 18.22 -8.51 -2.08
C THR A 215 18.33 -9.17 -0.73
N GLU A 216 18.81 -10.42 -0.72
CA GLU A 216 19.16 -11.14 0.50
C GLU A 216 20.64 -11.48 0.51
N HIS A 217 21.23 -11.47 1.69
CA HIS A 217 22.65 -11.76 1.89
C HIS A 217 22.82 -13.10 2.60
N PRO A 218 23.68 -14.00 2.09
CA PRO A 218 24.01 -15.21 2.83
C PRO A 218 24.78 -14.85 4.11
N ALA A 219 24.71 -15.73 5.11
CA ALA A 219 25.41 -15.53 6.38
C ALA A 219 26.95 -15.47 6.20
N GLU A 220 27.45 -16.19 5.19
CA GLU A 220 28.84 -16.22 4.78
C GLU A 220 28.90 -16.26 3.24
N PRO A 221 29.98 -15.78 2.60
CA PRO A 221 30.15 -15.87 1.14
C PRO A 221 29.98 -17.32 0.63
N GLY A 222 29.32 -17.45 -0.52
CA GLY A 222 29.00 -18.74 -1.14
C GLY A 222 27.87 -19.52 -0.44
N GLY A 223 27.31 -18.99 0.64
CA GLY A 223 26.21 -19.64 1.36
C GLY A 223 24.86 -19.53 0.66
N PRO A 224 23.88 -20.37 1.04
CA PRO A 224 22.51 -20.25 0.59
C PRO A 224 21.76 -19.13 1.32
N VAL A 225 20.63 -18.70 0.76
CA VAL A 225 19.66 -17.80 1.41
C VAL A 225 18.26 -18.41 1.46
N THR A 226 17.50 -18.05 2.50
CA THR A 226 16.06 -18.36 2.59
C THR A 226 15.22 -17.16 2.19
N LEU A 227 14.55 -17.28 1.06
CA LEU A 227 13.62 -16.30 0.51
C LEU A 227 12.19 -16.66 0.96
N ARG A 228 11.36 -15.65 1.18
CA ARG A 228 10.00 -15.84 1.73
C ARG A 228 8.97 -15.06 0.91
N ARG A 229 7.80 -15.67 0.74
CA ARG A 229 6.63 -15.05 0.07
C ARG A 229 5.39 -15.29 0.91
N LEU A 230 4.65 -14.23 1.21
CA LEU A 230 3.26 -14.33 1.66
C LEU A 230 2.36 -14.16 0.43
N PRO A 231 1.72 -15.22 -0.09
CA PRO A 231 0.83 -15.10 -1.22
C PRO A 231 -0.44 -14.35 -0.82
N LEU A 232 -0.79 -13.31 -1.58
CA LEU A 232 -1.98 -12.47 -1.35
C LEU A 232 -3.17 -12.83 -2.23
N ARG A 233 -2.97 -13.74 -3.18
CA ARG A 233 -3.96 -14.18 -4.18
C ARG A 233 -3.64 -15.59 -4.63
N SER A 234 -4.68 -16.35 -4.96
CA SER A 234 -4.58 -17.67 -5.58
C SER A 234 -4.19 -17.54 -7.06
N GLY A 235 -3.60 -18.59 -7.62
CA GLY A 235 -3.15 -18.67 -8.99
C GLY A 235 -1.63 -18.79 -9.15
N PRO A 236 -1.11 -18.65 -10.38
CA PRO A 236 0.32 -18.79 -10.66
C PRO A 236 1.15 -17.66 -10.05
N ASP A 237 2.31 -18.01 -9.51
CA ASP A 237 3.35 -17.08 -9.07
C ASP A 237 4.72 -17.62 -9.55
N ARG A 238 5.71 -16.73 -9.60
CA ARG A 238 7.05 -17.01 -10.12
C ARG A 238 8.08 -16.32 -9.26
N LEU A 239 9.12 -17.05 -8.87
CA LEU A 239 10.32 -16.52 -8.24
C LEU A 239 11.47 -16.52 -9.23
N GLU A 240 12.07 -15.35 -9.45
CA GLU A 240 13.30 -15.19 -10.23
C GLU A 240 14.44 -14.81 -9.28
N VAL A 241 15.61 -15.46 -9.41
CA VAL A 241 16.77 -15.24 -8.53
C VAL A 241 18.06 -15.14 -9.37
N THR A 242 18.93 -14.19 -9.00
CA THR A 242 20.29 -14.05 -9.53
C THR A 242 21.28 -13.97 -8.37
N ALA A 243 22.38 -14.72 -8.46
CA ALA A 243 23.49 -14.61 -7.52
C ALA A 243 24.41 -13.45 -7.92
N VAL A 244 25.04 -12.81 -6.93
CA VAL A 244 25.93 -11.64 -7.09
C VAL A 244 27.24 -11.89 -6.35
N ASP A 245 28.36 -11.72 -7.04
CA ASP A 245 29.72 -11.82 -6.48
C ASP A 245 30.19 -10.49 -5.85
N PRO A 246 31.38 -10.43 -5.22
CA PRO A 246 31.90 -9.20 -4.61
C PRO A 246 32.28 -8.13 -5.65
N SER A 247 32.53 -8.51 -6.92
CA SER A 247 32.82 -7.59 -8.02
C SER A 247 31.56 -6.95 -8.62
N GLY A 248 30.39 -7.43 -8.20
CA GLY A 248 29.06 -6.96 -8.61
C GLY A 248 28.52 -7.62 -9.87
N ARG A 249 29.19 -8.66 -10.41
CA ARG A 249 28.67 -9.40 -11.56
C ARG A 249 27.58 -10.35 -11.08
N THR A 250 26.77 -10.79 -12.03
CA THR A 250 25.57 -11.58 -11.73
C THR A 250 25.56 -12.88 -12.51
N SER A 251 24.98 -13.92 -11.91
CA SER A 251 24.67 -15.16 -12.59
C SER A 251 23.58 -14.98 -13.67
N ALA A 252 23.35 -16.03 -14.46
CA ALA A 252 22.08 -16.16 -15.17
C ALA A 252 20.91 -16.24 -14.18
N VAL A 253 19.70 -15.86 -14.64
CA VAL A 253 18.47 -15.92 -13.82
C VAL A 253 18.05 -17.37 -13.63
N ALA A 254 17.83 -17.76 -12.37
CA ALA A 254 17.11 -18.97 -12.00
C ALA A 254 15.62 -18.65 -11.82
N THR A 255 14.75 -19.56 -12.26
CA THR A 255 13.29 -19.37 -12.20
C THR A 255 12.65 -20.55 -11.49
N TYR A 256 11.69 -20.26 -10.61
CA TYR A 256 10.88 -21.23 -9.92
C TYR A 256 9.41 -20.85 -10.07
N ASP A 257 8.66 -21.63 -10.85
CA ASP A 257 7.23 -21.48 -11.03
C ASP A 257 6.47 -22.33 -10.01
N PHE A 258 5.43 -21.76 -9.42
CA PHE A 258 4.59 -22.47 -8.45
C PHE A 258 3.14 -21.97 -8.49
N MET A 259 2.23 -22.82 -8.02
CA MET A 259 0.80 -22.52 -7.96
C MET A 259 0.37 -22.31 -6.51
N VAL A 260 -0.32 -21.18 -6.27
CA VAL A 260 -0.90 -20.83 -4.97
C VAL A 260 -2.38 -21.22 -4.99
N ASP A 261 -2.79 -22.04 -4.03
CA ASP A 261 -4.16 -22.43 -3.77
C ASP A 261 -4.92 -21.34 -2.98
N GLU A 262 -6.24 -21.49 -2.91
CA GLU A 262 -7.08 -20.64 -2.06
C GLU A 262 -6.64 -20.68 -0.59
N GLY A 263 -7.04 -19.65 0.15
CA GLY A 263 -6.73 -19.56 1.56
C GLY A 263 -7.45 -20.67 2.34
N ARG A 264 -6.71 -21.44 3.14
CA ARG A 264 -7.29 -22.52 3.96
C ARG A 264 -8.45 -22.00 4.83
N PRO A 265 -9.52 -22.79 5.03
CA PRO A 265 -10.66 -22.40 5.85
C PRO A 265 -10.26 -22.18 7.32
N ALA A 266 -11.19 -21.62 8.10
CA ALA A 266 -11.00 -21.41 9.54
C ALA A 266 -10.78 -22.75 10.28
N VAL A 267 -9.85 -22.79 11.22
CA VAL A 267 -9.61 -23.94 12.10
C VAL A 267 -10.66 -24.05 13.22
N ALA A 268 -11.32 -22.93 13.54
CA ALA A 268 -12.52 -22.90 14.36
C ALA A 268 -13.53 -21.87 13.83
N HIS A 269 -14.81 -22.23 13.80
CA HIS A 269 -15.86 -21.38 13.25
C HIS A 269 -17.20 -21.64 13.95
N TRP A 270 -17.79 -20.59 14.52
CA TRP A 270 -19.13 -20.59 15.07
C TRP A 270 -19.95 -19.46 14.43
N SER A 271 -20.98 -19.79 13.66
CA SER A 271 -21.89 -18.77 13.11
C SER A 271 -22.67 -18.03 14.20
N LEU A 272 -22.90 -18.71 15.34
CA LEU A 272 -23.77 -18.29 16.44
C LEU A 272 -25.24 -18.10 16.04
N ALA A 273 -25.62 -18.68 14.89
CA ALA A 273 -26.98 -18.68 14.35
C ALA A 273 -27.85 -19.82 14.91
N ASP A 274 -27.50 -20.36 16.07
CA ASP A 274 -28.24 -21.44 16.70
C ASP A 274 -29.69 -21.01 17.06
N PRO A 275 -30.66 -21.94 17.13
CA PRO A 275 -32.03 -21.60 17.48
C PRO A 275 -32.15 -20.99 18.89
N ALA A 276 -33.17 -20.15 19.10
CA ALA A 276 -33.50 -19.64 20.42
C ALA A 276 -33.75 -20.79 21.42
N GLY A 277 -33.19 -20.67 22.63
CA GLY A 277 -33.26 -21.70 23.68
C GLY A 277 -32.10 -22.71 23.66
N SER A 278 -31.22 -22.68 22.66
CA SER A 278 -29.99 -23.48 22.65
C SER A 278 -29.07 -23.12 23.82
N THR A 279 -28.37 -24.11 24.37
CA THR A 279 -27.37 -23.94 25.44
C THR A 279 -25.93 -24.17 24.95
N THR A 280 -25.76 -24.48 23.68
CA THR A 280 -24.46 -24.65 23.01
C THR A 280 -24.52 -23.99 21.64
N ALA A 281 -23.41 -23.39 21.21
CA ALA A 281 -23.21 -22.98 19.83
C ALA A 281 -22.58 -24.13 19.04
N ALA A 282 -23.24 -24.55 17.95
CA ALA A 282 -22.68 -25.53 17.03
C ALA A 282 -21.43 -24.96 16.34
N ALA A 283 -20.42 -25.82 16.17
CA ALA A 283 -19.21 -25.47 15.43
C ALA A 283 -19.35 -25.94 13.98
N LEU A 284 -19.14 -25.02 13.04
CA LEU A 284 -18.93 -25.36 11.62
C LEU A 284 -17.52 -25.91 11.40
N ALA A 285 -16.56 -25.48 12.24
CA ALA A 285 -15.23 -26.07 12.37
C ALA A 285 -14.78 -25.99 13.84
N GLY A 286 -14.00 -26.97 14.29
CA GLY A 286 -13.51 -27.04 15.67
C GLY A 286 -14.52 -27.67 16.65
N THR A 287 -14.53 -27.21 17.89
CA THR A 287 -15.35 -27.77 18.98
C THR A 287 -16.55 -26.89 19.29
N ALA A 288 -17.73 -27.47 19.53
CA ALA A 288 -18.91 -26.72 19.95
C ALA A 288 -18.65 -25.92 21.24
N ALA A 289 -19.23 -24.73 21.36
CA ALA A 289 -19.00 -23.85 22.51
C ALA A 289 -20.18 -23.86 23.48
N GLN A 290 -19.92 -24.12 24.76
CA GLN A 290 -20.94 -24.12 25.81
C GLN A 290 -21.33 -22.68 26.17
N ALA A 291 -22.63 -22.39 26.22
CA ALA A 291 -23.16 -21.08 26.60
C ALA A 291 -23.27 -20.97 28.12
N GLY A 292 -22.85 -19.83 28.66
CA GLY A 292 -23.19 -19.40 30.01
C GLY A 292 -24.62 -18.84 30.08
N PRO A 293 -25.15 -18.62 31.30
CA PRO A 293 -26.55 -18.22 31.50
C PRO A 293 -26.88 -16.81 31.01
N GLY A 294 -25.88 -15.98 30.69
CA GLY A 294 -26.06 -14.63 30.16
C GLY A 294 -26.00 -14.55 28.63
N VAL A 295 -26.20 -15.68 27.93
CA VAL A 295 -26.21 -15.79 26.47
C VAL A 295 -27.57 -16.28 25.98
N THR A 296 -28.11 -15.62 24.96
CA THR A 296 -29.37 -16.00 24.31
C THR A 296 -29.21 -16.02 22.80
N PHE A 297 -29.52 -17.14 22.16
CA PHE A 297 -29.50 -17.25 20.69
C PHE A 297 -30.79 -16.75 20.04
N GLY A 298 -30.75 -16.49 18.73
CA GLY A 298 -31.90 -16.01 17.96
C GLY A 298 -32.02 -14.48 17.90
N ALA A 299 -30.97 -13.75 18.28
CA ALA A 299 -30.95 -12.30 18.12
C ALA A 299 -30.79 -11.91 16.64
N GLU A 300 -31.24 -10.70 16.26
CA GLU A 300 -31.14 -10.22 14.88
C GLU A 300 -29.67 -10.06 14.45
N ALA A 301 -29.36 -10.57 13.26
CA ALA A 301 -28.07 -10.56 12.60
C ALA A 301 -27.80 -9.25 11.82
N PRO A 302 -26.54 -8.99 11.39
CA PRO A 302 -26.26 -7.89 10.47
C PRO A 302 -26.96 -8.11 9.12
N ARG A 303 -27.65 -7.07 8.63
CA ARG A 303 -28.28 -7.08 7.29
C ARG A 303 -27.24 -7.23 6.19
N GLY A 304 -27.62 -7.83 5.07
CA GLY A 304 -26.72 -8.06 3.92
C GLY A 304 -25.71 -9.18 4.14
N THR A 305 -25.77 -9.91 5.26
CA THR A 305 -24.93 -11.10 5.49
C THR A 305 -25.74 -12.38 5.25
N SER A 306 -25.05 -13.52 5.17
CA SER A 306 -25.70 -14.84 5.11
C SER A 306 -26.25 -15.32 6.46
N LEU A 307 -26.03 -14.57 7.55
CA LEU A 307 -26.47 -14.93 8.89
C LEU A 307 -27.96 -14.64 9.06
N THR A 308 -28.72 -15.62 9.53
CA THR A 308 -30.16 -15.46 9.84
C THR A 308 -30.40 -14.87 11.22
N ASN A 309 -29.50 -15.15 12.15
CA ASN A 309 -29.55 -14.78 13.56
C ASN A 309 -28.15 -14.92 14.18
N VAL A 310 -28.01 -14.42 15.40
CA VAL A 310 -26.76 -14.37 16.16
C VAL A 310 -27.01 -14.61 17.66
N ALA A 311 -25.95 -14.62 18.46
CA ALA A 311 -26.04 -14.68 19.91
C ALA A 311 -26.07 -13.27 20.55
N GLY A 312 -26.97 -13.08 21.50
CA GLY A 312 -27.05 -11.94 22.42
C GLY A 312 -26.36 -12.25 23.75
N PHE A 313 -25.74 -11.22 24.32
CA PHE A 313 -24.92 -11.26 25.52
C PHE A 313 -25.37 -10.12 26.43
N ASP A 314 -25.73 -10.43 27.68
CA ASP A 314 -26.30 -9.47 28.64
C ASP A 314 -25.27 -8.65 29.46
N GLY A 315 -23.96 -8.90 29.28
CA GLY A 315 -22.90 -8.21 30.04
C GLY A 315 -22.69 -8.70 31.47
N THR A 316 -23.41 -9.73 31.92
CA THR A 316 -23.18 -10.35 33.23
C THR A 316 -21.97 -11.28 33.22
N SER A 317 -21.54 -11.77 34.39
CA SER A 317 -20.48 -12.78 34.48
C SER A 317 -20.82 -14.09 33.74
N GLY A 318 -22.11 -14.35 33.52
CA GLY A 318 -22.63 -15.47 32.74
C GLY A 318 -22.57 -15.26 31.23
N SER A 319 -22.18 -14.08 30.76
CA SER A 319 -22.22 -13.71 29.35
C SER A 319 -20.99 -14.19 28.59
N HIS A 320 -20.94 -15.48 28.27
CA HIS A 320 -19.83 -16.07 27.54
C HIS A 320 -20.19 -17.37 26.83
N LEU A 321 -19.43 -17.70 25.79
CA LEU A 321 -19.34 -19.05 25.23
C LEU A 321 -17.89 -19.54 25.33
N SER A 322 -17.70 -20.84 25.53
CA SER A 322 -16.36 -21.44 25.46
C SER A 322 -16.41 -22.89 24.98
N PRO A 323 -15.56 -23.30 24.03
CA PRO A 323 -15.36 -24.71 23.68
C PRO A 323 -14.57 -25.50 24.74
N GLY A 324 -14.07 -24.84 25.81
CA GLY A 324 -13.25 -25.50 26.83
C GLY A 324 -11.85 -25.93 26.35
N ALA A 325 -11.47 -25.56 25.12
CA ALA A 325 -10.22 -25.90 24.46
C ALA A 325 -9.66 -24.66 23.71
N PRO A 326 -8.35 -24.63 23.40
CA PRO A 326 -7.79 -23.57 22.55
C PRO A 326 -8.36 -23.67 21.12
N ALA A 327 -8.56 -22.53 20.48
CA ALA A 327 -8.92 -22.46 19.06
C ALA A 327 -7.69 -22.44 18.15
N VAL A 328 -6.56 -21.90 18.64
CA VAL A 328 -5.29 -21.82 17.91
C VAL A 328 -4.09 -21.84 18.86
N GLY A 329 -2.90 -22.17 18.35
CA GLY A 329 -1.65 -21.99 19.09
C GLY A 329 -1.20 -20.54 19.05
N THR A 330 -1.31 -19.80 20.15
CA THR A 330 -1.06 -18.34 20.20
C THR A 330 0.40 -17.94 20.00
N GLY A 331 1.35 -18.89 19.98
CA GLY A 331 2.74 -18.63 19.62
C GLY A 331 3.01 -18.59 18.11
N GLY A 332 2.08 -19.08 17.28
CA GLY A 332 2.18 -19.05 15.82
C GLY A 332 1.43 -17.88 15.20
N THR A 333 1.35 -17.85 13.86
CA THR A 333 0.49 -16.91 13.13
C THR A 333 -0.98 -17.30 13.33
N TYR A 334 -1.84 -16.31 13.58
CA TYR A 334 -3.28 -16.53 13.67
C TYR A 334 -4.07 -15.27 13.33
N THR A 335 -5.31 -15.50 12.92
CA THR A 335 -6.32 -14.45 12.73
C THR A 335 -7.59 -14.82 13.49
N VAL A 336 -8.22 -13.85 14.16
CA VAL A 336 -9.53 -14.00 14.79
C VAL A 336 -10.47 -12.94 14.25
N SER A 337 -11.70 -13.31 13.89
CA SER A 337 -12.70 -12.36 13.43
C SER A 337 -14.09 -12.64 13.99
N ALA A 338 -14.94 -11.62 14.04
CA ALA A 338 -16.33 -11.71 14.44
C ALA A 338 -17.12 -10.47 14.00
N TRP A 339 -18.42 -10.64 13.77
CA TRP A 339 -19.38 -9.54 13.78
C TRP A 339 -19.73 -9.19 15.24
N ALA A 340 -19.67 -7.91 15.59
CA ALA A 340 -19.97 -7.42 16.93
C ALA A 340 -20.89 -6.18 16.88
N ARG A 341 -21.91 -6.15 17.76
CA ARG A 341 -22.81 -5.00 17.94
C ARG A 341 -22.91 -4.65 19.43
N PRO A 342 -22.21 -3.61 19.91
CA PRO A 342 -22.21 -3.26 21.32
C PRO A 342 -23.53 -2.58 21.71
N SER A 343 -24.08 -2.91 22.88
CA SER A 343 -25.23 -2.18 23.45
C SER A 343 -24.82 -0.97 24.31
N ARG A 344 -23.52 -0.78 24.50
CA ARG A 344 -22.89 0.32 25.23
C ARG A 344 -21.44 0.46 24.80
N THR A 345 -20.83 1.62 24.95
CA THR A 345 -19.42 1.87 24.57
C THR A 345 -18.60 2.50 25.69
N ASP A 346 -19.18 2.63 26.88
CA ASP A 346 -18.61 3.29 28.06
C ASP A 346 -17.84 2.34 29.01
N ALA A 347 -17.52 1.11 28.56
CA ALA A 347 -16.77 0.12 29.35
C ALA A 347 -15.94 -0.79 28.45
N ASP A 348 -14.81 -1.29 28.95
CA ASP A 348 -14.01 -2.31 28.25
C ASP A 348 -14.82 -3.61 28.11
N MET A 349 -14.85 -4.17 26.90
CA MET A 349 -15.60 -5.39 26.60
C MET A 349 -14.87 -6.25 25.57
N THR A 350 -14.86 -7.56 25.77
CA THR A 350 -14.16 -8.51 24.91
C THR A 350 -15.12 -9.30 24.04
N VAL A 351 -14.91 -9.30 22.73
CA VAL A 351 -15.64 -10.13 21.77
C VAL A 351 -15.07 -11.54 21.75
N ALA A 352 -13.75 -11.67 21.61
CA ALA A 352 -13.06 -12.96 21.59
C ALA A 352 -11.71 -12.87 22.30
N SER A 353 -11.33 -13.91 23.04
CA SER A 353 -10.00 -14.02 23.64
C SER A 353 -9.58 -15.49 23.75
N GLN A 354 -8.32 -15.74 24.03
CA GLN A 354 -7.86 -17.07 24.45
C GLN A 354 -7.05 -16.94 25.74
N ASP A 355 -7.36 -17.78 26.72
CA ASP A 355 -6.69 -17.78 28.02
C ASP A 355 -5.19 -18.08 27.90
N ALA A 356 -4.36 -17.39 28.68
CA ALA A 356 -2.93 -17.63 28.87
C ALA A 356 -2.54 -17.43 30.35
N GLY A 357 -2.82 -18.45 31.18
CA GLY A 357 -2.59 -18.37 32.63
C GLY A 357 -3.56 -17.40 33.30
N SER A 358 -3.04 -16.30 33.87
CA SER A 358 -3.81 -15.25 34.55
C SER A 358 -4.08 -14.01 33.70
N ALA A 359 -3.93 -14.11 32.39
CA ALA A 359 -4.18 -13.06 31.41
C ALA A 359 -4.66 -13.71 30.10
N PRO A 360 -5.21 -12.96 29.13
CA PRO A 360 -5.44 -13.52 27.80
C PRO A 360 -4.13 -13.51 26.99
N GLY A 361 -3.92 -14.52 26.15
CA GLY A 361 -2.84 -14.51 25.14
C GLY A 361 -3.11 -13.46 24.06
N PHE A 362 -4.38 -13.32 23.70
CA PHE A 362 -4.90 -12.20 22.92
C PHE A 362 -6.33 -11.84 23.33
N ALA A 363 -6.75 -10.61 23.06
CA ALA A 363 -8.14 -10.18 23.19
C ALA A 363 -8.53 -9.24 22.03
N LEU A 364 -9.65 -9.53 21.38
CA LEU A 364 -10.31 -8.71 20.37
C LEU A 364 -11.58 -8.12 20.97
N GLY A 365 -11.76 -6.81 20.90
CA GLY A 365 -12.95 -6.16 21.44
C GLY A 365 -12.87 -4.64 21.49
N LEU A 366 -13.57 -4.06 22.46
CA LEU A 366 -13.70 -2.63 22.68
C LEU A 366 -12.87 -2.22 23.90
N ARG A 367 -12.16 -1.10 23.78
CA ARG A 367 -11.43 -0.46 24.87
C ARG A 367 -11.83 1.00 25.02
N THR A 368 -12.01 1.44 26.25
CA THR A 368 -12.25 2.84 26.61
C THR A 368 -10.94 3.63 26.68
N GLN A 369 -10.98 4.87 26.21
CA GLN A 369 -9.88 5.84 26.33
C GLN A 369 -10.43 7.21 26.75
N GLU A 370 -9.53 8.12 27.13
CA GLU A 370 -9.90 9.51 27.41
C GLU A 370 -10.59 10.19 26.22
N ALA A 371 -10.16 9.89 24.99
CA ALA A 371 -10.72 10.47 23.77
C ALA A 371 -12.02 9.79 23.30
N GLY A 372 -12.45 8.72 23.97
CA GLY A 372 -13.58 7.89 23.55
C GLY A 372 -13.20 6.41 23.41
N ALA A 373 -14.21 5.57 23.19
CA ALA A 373 -14.01 4.15 22.96
C ALA A 373 -13.40 3.88 21.58
N VAL A 374 -12.67 2.77 21.47
CA VAL A 374 -12.07 2.29 20.23
C VAL A 374 -12.22 0.79 20.10
N TRP A 375 -12.21 0.28 18.87
CA TRP A 375 -11.93 -1.14 18.66
C TRP A 375 -10.45 -1.43 18.91
N SER A 376 -10.15 -2.62 19.40
CA SER A 376 -8.80 -3.02 19.78
C SER A 376 -8.54 -4.50 19.62
N PHE A 377 -7.28 -4.80 19.29
CA PHE A 377 -6.72 -6.14 19.30
C PHE A 377 -5.43 -6.12 20.11
N ALA A 378 -5.44 -6.85 21.23
CA ALA A 378 -4.32 -6.95 22.14
C ALA A 378 -3.65 -8.32 22.00
N VAL A 379 -2.32 -8.35 21.92
CA VAL A 379 -1.48 -9.57 21.83
C VAL A 379 -0.29 -9.41 22.74
N GLY A 380 -0.15 -10.28 23.75
CA GLY A 380 1.03 -10.29 24.62
C GLY A 380 1.35 -8.96 25.31
N GLY A 381 0.34 -8.13 25.56
CA GLY A 381 0.49 -6.78 26.16
C GLY A 381 0.65 -5.64 25.16
N ALA A 382 0.97 -5.91 23.90
CA ALA A 382 0.85 -4.92 22.82
C ALA A 382 -0.62 -4.75 22.43
N THR A 383 -1.03 -3.55 22.01
CA THR A 383 -2.41 -3.27 21.59
C THR A 383 -2.42 -2.43 20.34
N VAL A 384 -3.10 -2.93 19.31
CA VAL A 384 -3.49 -2.16 18.12
C VAL A 384 -4.91 -1.65 18.37
N SER A 385 -5.17 -0.38 18.10
CA SER A 385 -6.52 0.18 18.24
C SER A 385 -6.82 1.22 17.17
N GLY A 386 -8.07 1.21 16.68
CA GLY A 386 -8.56 2.11 15.64
C GLY A 386 -10.03 1.85 15.35
N GLY A 387 -10.70 2.82 14.73
CA GLY A 387 -12.15 2.80 14.53
C GLY A 387 -12.94 3.10 15.80
N ALA A 388 -14.02 3.86 15.66
CA ALA A 388 -14.90 4.22 16.78
C ALA A 388 -16.11 3.27 16.82
N PRO A 389 -16.33 2.53 17.93
CA PRO A 389 -17.54 1.75 18.11
C PRO A 389 -18.73 2.69 18.36
N ARG A 390 -19.87 2.41 17.70
CA ARG A 390 -21.14 3.09 17.95
C ARG A 390 -22.15 2.14 18.61
N THR A 391 -22.91 2.65 19.58
CA THR A 391 -23.92 1.83 20.29
C THR A 391 -25.01 1.40 19.32
N GLY A 392 -25.26 0.10 19.23
CA GLY A 392 -26.29 -0.43 18.35
C GLY A 392 -25.89 -0.50 16.88
N GLU A 393 -24.61 -0.36 16.54
CA GLU A 393 -24.12 -0.57 15.17
C GLU A 393 -23.27 -1.83 15.06
N TRP A 394 -23.36 -2.47 13.90
CA TRP A 394 -22.57 -3.65 13.59
C TRP A 394 -21.19 -3.25 13.10
N ALA A 395 -20.16 -3.92 13.60
CA ALA A 395 -18.82 -3.87 13.02
C ALA A 395 -18.31 -5.30 12.81
N HIS A 396 -17.64 -5.56 11.69
CA HIS A 396 -16.82 -6.76 11.53
C HIS A 396 -15.41 -6.46 12.03
N LEU A 397 -14.99 -7.16 13.08
CA LEU A 397 -13.67 -7.02 13.68
C LEU A 397 -12.80 -8.18 13.25
N LEU A 398 -11.55 -7.91 12.91
CA LEU A 398 -10.57 -8.94 12.59
C LEU A 398 -9.19 -8.54 13.14
N GLY A 399 -8.62 -9.37 14.00
CA GLY A 399 -7.28 -9.20 14.56
C GLY A 399 -6.33 -10.23 13.97
N ILE A 400 -5.17 -9.80 13.47
CA ILE A 400 -4.14 -10.66 12.90
C ILE A 400 -2.89 -10.53 13.76
N TYR A 401 -2.31 -11.66 14.15
CA TYR A 401 -0.93 -11.72 14.59
C TYR A 401 -0.12 -12.57 13.63
N ASP A 402 0.95 -12.00 13.09
CA ASP A 402 1.84 -12.66 12.15
C ASP A 402 3.18 -12.96 12.83
N ALA A 403 3.44 -14.24 13.08
CA ALA A 403 4.64 -14.70 13.77
C ALA A 403 5.92 -14.58 12.92
N GLU A 404 5.80 -14.47 11.60
CA GLU A 404 6.97 -14.29 10.72
C GLU A 404 7.49 -12.85 10.79
N THR A 405 6.58 -11.87 10.91
CA THR A 405 6.93 -10.44 11.04
C THR A 405 6.96 -9.95 12.49
N GLY A 406 6.37 -10.70 13.43
CA GLY A 406 6.25 -10.32 14.83
C GLY A 406 5.24 -9.18 15.07
N ARG A 407 4.30 -8.96 14.14
CA ARG A 407 3.40 -7.79 14.16
C ARG A 407 1.94 -8.18 14.31
N ALA A 408 1.22 -7.36 15.05
CA ALA A 408 -0.23 -7.39 15.19
C ALA A 408 -0.88 -6.30 14.33
N ARG A 409 -2.03 -6.63 13.72
CA ARG A 409 -2.88 -5.72 12.93
C ARG A 409 -4.33 -5.86 13.35
N LEU A 410 -5.10 -4.80 13.17
CA LEU A 410 -6.55 -4.76 13.38
C LEU A 410 -7.23 -4.31 12.09
N TYR A 411 -8.32 -4.98 11.75
CA TYR A 411 -9.22 -4.61 10.67
C TYR A 411 -10.60 -4.36 11.27
N VAL A 412 -11.24 -3.27 10.85
CA VAL A 412 -12.62 -2.91 11.19
C VAL A 412 -13.35 -2.73 9.86
N ASN A 413 -14.47 -3.43 9.68
CA ASN A 413 -15.27 -3.40 8.45
C ASN A 413 -14.42 -3.65 7.18
N GLY A 414 -13.51 -4.62 7.27
CA GLY A 414 -12.68 -5.08 6.15
C GLY A 414 -11.50 -4.18 5.82
N ARG A 415 -11.25 -3.13 6.60
CA ARG A 415 -10.17 -2.15 6.38
C ARG A 415 -9.23 -2.12 7.57
N GLU A 416 -7.94 -1.96 7.31
CA GLU A 416 -6.94 -1.86 8.37
C GLU A 416 -7.20 -0.61 9.23
N ALA A 417 -7.17 -0.78 10.55
CA ALA A 417 -7.48 0.24 11.53
C ALA A 417 -6.38 0.31 12.58
N GLY A 418 -5.95 1.53 12.91
CA GLY A 418 -4.85 1.76 13.84
C GLY A 418 -3.47 1.60 13.18
N THR A 419 -2.44 1.51 14.00
CA THR A 419 -1.05 1.33 13.55
C THR A 419 -0.58 -0.07 13.85
N GLU A 420 -0.10 -0.78 12.82
CA GLU A 420 0.55 -2.08 12.97
C GLU A 420 1.64 -2.02 14.05
N THR A 421 1.62 -2.96 15.00
CA THR A 421 2.43 -2.90 16.21
C THR A 421 3.20 -4.20 16.43
N GLU A 422 4.48 -4.10 16.81
CA GLU A 422 5.26 -5.27 17.23
C GLU A 422 4.69 -5.86 18.52
N ALA A 423 4.56 -7.19 18.55
CA ALA A 423 3.98 -7.91 19.67
C ALA A 423 4.79 -9.15 20.02
N ALA A 424 4.86 -9.46 21.31
CA ALA A 424 5.52 -10.68 21.82
C ALA A 424 4.44 -11.61 22.40
N PRO A 425 3.92 -12.57 21.63
CA PRO A 425 2.80 -13.39 22.06
C PRO A 425 3.19 -14.33 23.20
N VAL A 426 2.21 -14.63 24.06
CA VAL A 426 2.34 -15.70 25.06
C VAL A 426 1.77 -16.98 24.45
N SER A 427 2.63 -17.98 24.24
CA SER A 427 2.18 -19.30 23.78
C SER A 427 1.34 -19.98 24.86
N SER A 428 0.11 -20.34 24.52
CA SER A 428 -0.86 -20.91 25.45
C SER A 428 -1.78 -21.93 24.78
N ALA A 429 -2.15 -22.95 25.54
CA ALA A 429 -3.21 -23.91 25.22
C ALA A 429 -4.48 -23.68 26.07
N GLY A 430 -4.65 -22.48 26.62
CA GLY A 430 -5.84 -22.11 27.39
C GLY A 430 -7.09 -22.05 26.52
N ALA A 431 -8.26 -22.13 27.16
CA ALA A 431 -9.53 -22.20 26.45
C ALA A 431 -9.85 -20.89 25.71
N PHE A 432 -10.34 -21.01 24.48
CA PHE A 432 -10.91 -19.90 23.74
C PHE A 432 -12.20 -19.42 24.43
N GLN A 433 -12.41 -18.11 24.46
CA GLN A 433 -13.53 -17.44 25.08
C GLN A 433 -14.19 -16.51 24.06
N ILE A 434 -15.52 -16.52 24.03
CA ILE A 434 -16.33 -15.54 23.31
C ILE A 434 -17.10 -14.76 24.37
N GLY A 435 -17.03 -13.42 24.32
CA GLY A 435 -17.77 -12.53 25.20
C GLY A 435 -17.09 -12.16 26.52
N ARG A 436 -15.84 -12.58 26.78
CA ARG A 436 -15.08 -12.23 28.00
C ARG A 436 -13.58 -12.38 27.83
N ALA A 437 -12.80 -11.81 28.76
CA ALA A 437 -11.36 -12.04 28.91
C ALA A 437 -10.99 -12.41 30.35
N ARG A 438 -9.84 -13.07 30.54
CA ARG A 438 -9.34 -13.50 31.85
C ARG A 438 -8.30 -12.53 32.40
N ASN A 439 -8.31 -12.29 33.71
CA ASN A 439 -7.24 -11.63 34.46
C ASN A 439 -6.85 -12.45 35.71
N SER A 440 -6.06 -11.86 36.61
CA SER A 440 -5.65 -12.51 37.87
C SER A 440 -6.80 -12.83 38.81
N ASP A 441 -7.89 -12.06 38.74
CA ASP A 441 -9.00 -12.10 39.70
C ASP A 441 -10.19 -12.91 39.18
N GLY A 442 -10.14 -13.35 37.91
CA GLY A 442 -11.17 -14.16 37.27
C GLY A 442 -11.43 -13.74 35.83
N TYR A 443 -12.68 -13.88 35.39
CA TYR A 443 -13.11 -13.35 34.11
C TYR A 443 -13.68 -11.95 34.28
N ARG A 444 -13.44 -11.10 33.29
CA ARG A 444 -13.86 -9.70 33.21
C ARG A 444 -14.20 -9.31 31.76
N ASP A 445 -14.44 -8.01 31.56
CA ASP A 445 -14.67 -7.39 30.24
C ASP A 445 -15.81 -8.09 29.49
N HIS A 446 -16.90 -8.37 30.21
CA HIS A 446 -18.04 -9.12 29.70
C HIS A 446 -18.75 -8.32 28.59
N TRP A 447 -18.94 -8.97 27.45
CA TRP A 447 -19.63 -8.36 26.31
C TRP A 447 -21.10 -8.10 26.65
N HIS A 448 -21.57 -6.89 26.35
CA HIS A 448 -22.98 -6.54 26.38
C HIS A 448 -23.41 -6.11 24.98
N GLY A 449 -24.16 -6.96 24.28
CA GLY A 449 -24.51 -6.75 22.89
C GLY A 449 -24.76 -8.04 22.13
N ARG A 450 -24.47 -8.03 20.83
CA ARG A 450 -24.60 -9.20 19.96
C ARG A 450 -23.25 -9.56 19.34
N ILE A 451 -23.01 -10.86 19.15
CA ILE A 451 -21.83 -11.40 18.45
C ILE A 451 -22.31 -12.47 17.47
N GLY A 452 -21.79 -12.45 16.25
CA GLY A 452 -22.03 -13.45 15.21
C GLY A 452 -20.76 -13.82 14.46
N ASP A 453 -20.78 -14.99 13.82
CA ASP A 453 -19.76 -15.46 12.89
C ASP A 453 -18.32 -15.35 13.40
N VAL A 454 -18.04 -15.98 14.54
CA VAL A 454 -16.70 -16.02 15.12
C VAL A 454 -15.85 -17.02 14.34
N ARG A 455 -14.74 -16.56 13.75
CA ARG A 455 -13.79 -17.39 13.00
C ARG A 455 -12.39 -17.26 13.57
N VAL A 456 -11.66 -18.36 13.56
CA VAL A 456 -10.23 -18.41 13.92
C VAL A 456 -9.48 -19.14 12.81
N HIS A 457 -8.45 -18.50 12.27
CA HIS A 457 -7.54 -19.06 11.26
C HIS A 457 -6.13 -19.21 11.86
N ASP A 458 -5.41 -20.23 11.41
CA ASP A 458 -4.00 -20.49 11.75
C ASP A 458 -3.02 -19.89 10.73
N ARG A 459 -3.46 -18.81 10.07
CA ARG A 459 -2.77 -18.13 8.98
C ARG A 459 -3.12 -16.64 8.97
N VAL A 460 -2.41 -15.87 8.15
CA VAL A 460 -2.81 -14.49 7.83
C VAL A 460 -4.07 -14.57 6.96
N VAL A 461 -5.14 -13.89 7.37
CA VAL A 461 -6.23 -13.54 6.45
C VAL A 461 -5.79 -12.29 5.69
N VAL A 462 -5.67 -12.39 4.37
CA VAL A 462 -5.12 -11.31 3.55
C VAL A 462 -6.15 -10.19 3.35
N PRO A 463 -5.74 -8.96 2.97
CA PRO A 463 -6.66 -7.81 2.92
C PRO A 463 -7.92 -8.03 2.08
N ALA A 464 -7.81 -8.73 0.93
CA ALA A 464 -8.96 -9.06 0.10
C ALA A 464 -9.96 -9.98 0.83
N GLU A 465 -9.47 -11.02 1.50
CA GLU A 465 -10.32 -11.91 2.31
C GLU A 465 -10.90 -11.18 3.52
N ALA A 466 -10.16 -10.27 4.16
CA ALA A 466 -10.67 -9.46 5.26
C ALA A 466 -11.84 -8.55 4.82
N ALA A 467 -11.76 -7.99 3.61
CA ALA A 467 -12.85 -7.23 3.00
C ALA A 467 -14.06 -8.11 2.70
N GLU A 468 -13.86 -9.31 2.14
CA GLU A 468 -14.95 -10.27 1.87
C GLU A 468 -15.65 -10.75 3.15
N LEU A 469 -14.91 -11.02 4.23
CA LEU A 469 -15.49 -11.42 5.52
C LEU A 469 -16.37 -10.31 6.14
N ALA A 470 -16.02 -9.05 5.87
CA ALA A 470 -16.78 -7.89 6.32
C ALA A 470 -17.88 -7.45 5.34
N HIS A 471 -17.97 -8.06 4.16
CA HIS A 471 -18.87 -7.61 3.12
C HIS A 471 -20.35 -7.83 3.51
N ARG A 472 -21.15 -6.78 3.32
CA ARG A 472 -22.61 -6.81 3.44
C ARG A 472 -23.20 -6.54 2.07
N ALA A 473 -23.87 -7.53 1.50
CA ALA A 473 -24.48 -7.44 0.19
C ALA A 473 -25.57 -6.34 0.18
N ALA A 474 -25.50 -5.47 -0.83
CA ALA A 474 -26.51 -4.45 -1.03
C ALA A 474 -27.84 -5.09 -1.48
N THR A 475 -28.96 -4.59 -0.98
CA THR A 475 -30.30 -5.07 -1.36
C THR A 475 -31.02 -4.02 -2.19
N SER A 476 -31.59 -4.43 -3.32
CA SER A 476 -32.34 -3.53 -4.20
C SER A 476 -33.57 -2.98 -3.49
N LEU A 477 -33.72 -1.66 -3.50
CA LEU A 477 -34.89 -0.92 -3.02
C LEU A 477 -35.85 -0.56 -4.16
N GLY A 478 -35.32 -0.38 -5.37
CA GLY A 478 -36.12 -0.13 -6.56
C GLY A 478 -35.30 -0.12 -7.84
N ARG A 479 -35.91 -0.56 -8.94
CA ARG A 479 -35.40 -0.43 -10.30
C ARG A 479 -36.49 0.14 -11.20
N TRP A 480 -36.20 1.27 -11.82
CA TRP A 480 -37.06 1.95 -12.78
C TRP A 480 -36.39 1.94 -14.16
N SER A 481 -36.83 1.01 -15.00
CA SER A 481 -36.35 0.84 -16.38
C SER A 481 -36.99 1.82 -17.38
N MET A 482 -37.96 2.64 -16.95
CA MET A 482 -38.56 3.69 -17.79
C MET A 482 -39.14 3.24 -19.14
N GLU A 483 -39.52 1.96 -19.25
CA GLU A 483 -40.02 1.37 -20.50
C GLU A 483 -41.43 1.88 -20.86
N THR A 484 -42.25 2.21 -19.87
CA THR A 484 -43.65 2.56 -20.05
C THR A 484 -44.08 3.64 -19.08
N SER A 485 -45.12 4.38 -19.45
CA SER A 485 -45.86 5.21 -18.52
C SER A 485 -47.35 5.14 -18.81
N THR A 486 -48.16 5.05 -17.76
CA THR A 486 -49.62 5.13 -17.82
C THR A 486 -50.07 6.26 -16.92
N ASP A 487 -50.86 7.19 -17.45
CA ASP A 487 -51.38 8.37 -16.72
C ASP A 487 -50.29 9.17 -16.00
N GLY A 488 -49.10 9.30 -16.62
CA GLY A 488 -47.96 10.03 -16.06
C GLY A 488 -47.21 9.27 -14.96
N VAL A 489 -47.39 7.95 -14.85
CA VAL A 489 -46.71 7.11 -13.86
C VAL A 489 -45.91 6.02 -14.54
N SER A 490 -44.62 5.91 -14.21
CA SER A 490 -43.72 4.85 -14.67
C SER A 490 -43.54 3.80 -13.55
N PRO A 491 -43.80 2.51 -13.80
CA PRO A 491 -43.78 1.49 -12.75
C PRO A 491 -42.36 1.14 -12.28
N GLU A 492 -42.23 0.77 -11.01
CA GLU A 492 -41.04 0.05 -10.52
C GLU A 492 -41.15 -1.43 -10.92
N ARG A 493 -40.02 -2.04 -11.31
CA ARG A 493 -39.96 -3.36 -11.95
C ARG A 493 -40.57 -4.50 -11.11
N ASN A 494 -40.49 -4.43 -9.78
CA ASN A 494 -40.95 -5.45 -8.86
C ASN A 494 -42.20 -5.03 -8.07
N GLY A 495 -42.91 -3.98 -8.50
CA GLY A 495 -44.13 -3.50 -7.85
C GLY A 495 -43.88 -2.61 -6.62
N GLY A 496 -42.68 -2.03 -6.49
CA GLY A 496 -42.34 -1.00 -5.51
C GLY A 496 -42.95 0.37 -5.83
N GLN A 497 -42.44 1.42 -5.21
CA GLN A 497 -42.94 2.78 -5.43
C GLN A 497 -42.71 3.21 -6.89
N PRO A 498 -43.76 3.62 -7.63
CA PRO A 498 -43.58 4.06 -8.99
C PRO A 498 -42.99 5.48 -9.04
N LEU A 499 -42.56 5.89 -10.23
CA LEU A 499 -42.16 7.26 -10.52
C LEU A 499 -43.30 8.04 -11.12
N THR A 500 -43.65 9.17 -10.51
CA THR A 500 -44.60 10.13 -11.06
C THR A 500 -43.85 11.11 -11.94
N LEU A 501 -44.27 11.23 -13.20
CA LEU A 501 -43.71 12.15 -14.18
C LEU A 501 -44.36 13.52 -14.03
N GLY A 502 -43.53 14.54 -13.88
CA GLY A 502 -43.94 15.93 -13.90
C GLY A 502 -44.24 16.44 -15.32
N SER A 503 -44.76 17.66 -15.41
CA SER A 503 -44.79 18.39 -16.68
C SER A 503 -43.38 18.46 -17.27
N GLY A 504 -43.25 18.32 -18.59
CA GLY A 504 -41.95 18.35 -19.28
C GLY A 504 -41.17 17.02 -19.25
N ALA A 505 -41.75 15.97 -18.68
CA ALA A 505 -41.20 14.62 -18.66
C ALA A 505 -42.06 13.66 -19.50
N THR A 506 -41.43 12.86 -20.36
CA THR A 506 -42.10 11.86 -21.20
C THR A 506 -41.28 10.58 -21.29
N ILE A 507 -41.93 9.45 -21.54
CA ILE A 507 -41.21 8.21 -21.90
C ILE A 507 -41.04 8.17 -23.40
N HIS A 508 -39.79 8.25 -23.87
CA HIS A 508 -39.44 7.95 -25.26
C HIS A 508 -39.46 6.44 -25.45
N ARG A 509 -39.99 5.98 -26.59
CA ARG A 509 -39.98 4.57 -26.98
C ARG A 509 -39.08 4.40 -28.19
N GLY A 510 -38.12 3.48 -28.07
CA GLY A 510 -37.32 3.03 -29.19
C GLY A 510 -38.17 2.33 -30.25
N PRO A 511 -37.56 2.00 -31.41
CA PRO A 511 -38.25 1.28 -32.46
C PRO A 511 -38.69 -0.11 -31.97
N ASP A 512 -39.97 -0.45 -32.16
CA ASP A 512 -40.60 -1.70 -31.67
C ASP A 512 -40.37 -2.92 -32.60
N GLY A 513 -39.44 -2.80 -33.55
CA GLY A 513 -39.11 -3.82 -34.54
C GLY A 513 -40.20 -4.04 -35.61
N SER A 514 -41.34 -3.35 -35.55
CA SER A 514 -42.40 -3.46 -36.56
C SER A 514 -42.04 -2.75 -37.88
N CYS A 515 -41.06 -1.84 -37.83
CA CYS A 515 -40.54 -1.08 -38.97
C CYS A 515 -39.00 -1.13 -38.95
N ILE A 516 -38.37 -1.70 -39.98
CA ILE A 516 -36.91 -1.85 -40.09
C ILE A 516 -36.44 -0.90 -41.19
N PRO A 517 -35.70 0.19 -40.87
CA PRO A 517 -35.27 1.20 -41.85
C PRO A 517 -34.47 0.64 -43.03
N ASP A 518 -33.76 -0.48 -42.84
CA ASP A 518 -33.00 -1.17 -43.90
C ASP A 518 -33.90 -1.86 -44.94
N ILE A 519 -35.19 -2.08 -44.62
CA ILE A 519 -36.15 -2.83 -45.45
C ILE A 519 -37.29 -1.93 -45.92
N ASP A 520 -37.72 -0.97 -45.12
CA ASP A 520 -38.78 -0.03 -45.44
C ASP A 520 -38.28 1.42 -45.32
N PRO A 521 -38.05 2.13 -46.45
CA PRO A 521 -37.54 3.50 -46.46
C PRO A 521 -38.57 4.53 -46.00
N ASP A 522 -39.85 4.15 -45.84
CA ASP A 522 -40.88 5.01 -45.25
C ASP A 522 -40.90 4.93 -43.71
N CYS A 523 -40.04 4.09 -43.11
CA CYS A 523 -39.91 4.03 -41.65
C CYS A 523 -39.44 5.37 -41.07
N PRO A 524 -40.12 5.85 -40.01
CA PRO A 524 -39.61 7.00 -39.27
C PRO A 524 -38.28 6.61 -38.60
N ASP A 525 -37.30 7.51 -38.66
CA ASP A 525 -36.06 7.39 -37.89
C ASP A 525 -36.38 7.64 -36.41
N VAL A 526 -36.53 6.56 -35.65
CA VAL A 526 -36.81 6.57 -34.21
C VAL A 526 -35.50 6.23 -33.48
N PRO A 527 -34.93 7.16 -32.70
CA PRO A 527 -33.73 6.89 -31.92
C PRO A 527 -33.95 5.73 -30.95
N TYR A 528 -32.94 4.88 -30.78
CA TYR A 528 -32.96 3.83 -29.77
C TYR A 528 -33.00 4.43 -28.35
N ALA A 529 -33.57 3.67 -27.42
CA ALA A 529 -33.50 3.99 -26.01
C ALA A 529 -32.06 3.84 -25.47
N LEU A 530 -31.80 4.36 -24.26
CA LEU A 530 -30.47 4.24 -23.66
C LEU A 530 -30.20 2.78 -23.27
N VAL A 531 -31.19 2.13 -22.65
CA VAL A 531 -31.23 0.71 -22.34
C VAL A 531 -32.66 0.22 -22.64
N GLY A 532 -32.82 -1.02 -23.12
CA GLY A 532 -34.16 -1.59 -23.37
C GLY A 532 -34.96 -0.89 -24.47
N ASP A 533 -36.27 -0.76 -24.25
CA ASP A 533 -37.25 -0.30 -25.25
C ASP A 533 -37.70 1.16 -25.02
N GLY A 534 -37.34 1.79 -23.90
CA GLY A 534 -37.72 3.16 -23.58
C GLY A 534 -36.85 3.82 -22.53
N HIS A 535 -36.88 5.15 -22.49
CA HIS A 535 -36.19 5.95 -21.48
C HIS A 535 -36.99 7.20 -21.09
N LEU A 536 -36.64 7.81 -19.96
CA LEU A 536 -37.19 9.08 -19.52
C LEU A 536 -36.52 10.24 -20.27
N GLN A 537 -37.29 11.01 -21.03
CA GLN A 537 -36.85 12.23 -21.69
C GLN A 537 -37.32 13.46 -20.92
N LEU A 538 -36.40 14.41 -20.69
CA LEU A 538 -36.61 15.61 -19.90
C LEU A 538 -36.27 16.87 -20.70
N ASP A 539 -37.15 17.87 -20.62
CA ASP A 539 -37.10 19.07 -21.45
C ASP A 539 -36.11 20.17 -21.00
N GLY A 540 -35.58 20.08 -19.78
CA GLY A 540 -34.72 21.09 -19.17
C GLY A 540 -35.42 22.34 -18.63
N ALA A 541 -36.75 22.42 -18.70
CA ALA A 541 -37.52 23.58 -18.24
C ALA A 541 -38.24 23.28 -16.92
N ASN A 542 -39.00 22.18 -16.89
CA ASN A 542 -39.67 21.71 -15.67
C ASN A 542 -39.82 20.18 -15.60
N GLY A 543 -39.32 19.46 -16.61
CA GLY A 543 -39.28 18.00 -16.66
C GLY A 543 -38.62 17.40 -15.43
N HIS A 544 -39.32 16.47 -14.78
CA HIS A 544 -38.80 15.66 -13.68
C HIS A 544 -39.59 14.38 -13.50
N ALA A 545 -39.02 13.42 -12.78
CA ALA A 545 -39.75 12.31 -12.19
C ALA A 545 -39.45 12.20 -10.69
N THR A 546 -40.40 11.72 -9.89
CA THR A 546 -40.25 11.62 -8.44
C THR A 546 -40.88 10.35 -7.89
N THR A 547 -40.26 9.78 -6.85
CA THR A 547 -40.94 8.79 -5.99
C THR A 547 -41.93 9.49 -5.06
N GLY A 548 -42.78 8.71 -4.38
CA GLY A 548 -43.75 9.24 -3.42
C GLY A 548 -43.13 9.60 -2.07
N THR A 549 -42.08 8.87 -1.65
CA THR A 549 -41.34 9.11 -0.41
C THR A 549 -39.85 8.90 -0.61
N THR A 550 -39.08 9.12 0.45
CA THR A 550 -37.67 8.71 0.56
C THR A 550 -37.47 7.28 0.07
N VAL A 551 -36.40 7.05 -0.70
CA VAL A 551 -36.02 5.71 -1.19
C VAL A 551 -34.87 5.16 -0.37
N VAL A 552 -33.75 5.89 -0.31
CA VAL A 552 -32.56 5.47 0.45
C VAL A 552 -32.48 6.19 1.79
N GLU A 553 -32.09 5.50 2.85
CA GLU A 553 -31.75 6.14 4.13
C GLU A 553 -30.31 6.64 4.04
N THR A 554 -30.11 7.95 3.97
CA THR A 554 -28.79 8.55 3.72
C THR A 554 -27.90 8.68 4.97
N GLU A 555 -28.40 8.25 6.12
CA GLU A 555 -27.63 8.09 7.37
C GLU A 555 -26.90 6.72 7.41
N ASP A 556 -27.41 5.72 6.68
CA ASP A 556 -26.81 4.39 6.57
C ASP A 556 -26.13 4.22 5.19
N SER A 557 -25.34 3.15 5.00
CA SER A 557 -24.80 2.83 3.68
C SER A 557 -25.90 2.69 2.62
N PHE A 558 -25.73 3.34 1.48
CA PHE A 558 -26.68 3.29 0.35
C PHE A 558 -25.95 3.38 -0.99
N SER A 559 -26.64 2.95 -2.05
CA SER A 559 -26.17 3.17 -3.42
C SER A 559 -27.32 3.57 -4.34
N VAL A 560 -27.08 4.52 -5.25
CA VAL A 560 -28.03 4.91 -6.29
C VAL A 560 -27.30 5.03 -7.62
N SER A 561 -27.88 4.52 -8.70
CA SER A 561 -27.32 4.63 -10.05
C SER A 561 -28.36 5.00 -11.10
N ALA A 562 -27.91 5.56 -12.22
CA ALA A 562 -28.71 5.81 -13.42
C ALA A 562 -27.81 5.89 -14.65
N PHE A 563 -28.36 5.57 -15.82
CA PHE A 563 -27.80 6.00 -17.09
C PHE A 563 -28.32 7.40 -17.43
N ALA A 564 -27.44 8.29 -17.90
CA ALA A 564 -27.82 9.63 -18.30
C ALA A 564 -27.09 10.05 -19.57
N ARG A 565 -27.79 10.77 -20.45
CA ARG A 565 -27.21 11.41 -21.63
C ARG A 565 -27.69 12.86 -21.71
N LEU A 566 -26.75 13.80 -21.82
CA LEU A 566 -27.08 15.21 -22.03
C LEU A 566 -27.67 15.40 -23.44
N ALA A 567 -28.72 16.21 -23.59
CA ALA A 567 -29.27 16.50 -24.91
C ALA A 567 -28.28 17.29 -25.80
N ASP A 568 -27.50 18.18 -25.19
CA ASP A 568 -26.46 18.97 -25.85
C ASP A 568 -25.06 18.48 -25.46
N SER A 569 -24.07 18.63 -26.34
CA SER A 569 -22.68 18.24 -26.05
C SER A 569 -21.96 19.20 -25.08
N ALA A 570 -22.44 20.43 -24.96
CA ALA A 570 -21.93 21.43 -24.04
C ALA A 570 -23.07 22.34 -23.54
N PRO A 571 -23.92 21.85 -22.63
CA PRO A 571 -24.95 22.68 -22.01
C PRO A 571 -24.34 23.89 -21.27
N GLU A 572 -25.04 25.02 -21.26
CA GLU A 572 -24.52 26.28 -20.69
C GLU A 572 -24.88 26.49 -19.20
N HIS A 573 -25.69 25.60 -18.60
CA HIS A 573 -26.21 25.74 -17.25
C HIS A 573 -26.08 24.43 -16.45
N PRO A 574 -25.99 24.50 -15.10
CA PRO A 574 -25.99 23.32 -14.25
C PRO A 574 -27.31 22.53 -14.35
N MET A 575 -27.21 21.21 -14.39
CA MET A 575 -28.35 20.30 -14.57
C MET A 575 -28.20 19.05 -13.70
N THR A 576 -29.20 18.70 -12.91
CA THR A 576 -29.16 17.57 -11.97
C THR A 576 -29.88 16.34 -12.52
N VAL A 577 -29.20 15.20 -12.56
CA VAL A 577 -29.77 13.90 -12.95
C VAL A 577 -30.50 13.25 -11.78
N LEU A 578 -29.85 13.15 -10.62
CA LEU A 578 -30.37 12.49 -9.42
C LEU A 578 -30.21 13.41 -8.22
N SER A 579 -31.22 13.51 -7.37
CA SER A 579 -31.09 14.12 -6.04
C SER A 579 -32.04 13.49 -5.03
N GLN A 580 -31.68 13.55 -3.74
CA GLN A 580 -32.62 13.27 -2.66
C GLN A 580 -32.55 14.36 -1.60
N ALA A 581 -33.71 14.93 -1.31
CA ALA A 581 -33.82 16.10 -0.46
C ALA A 581 -33.75 15.80 1.04
N GLY A 582 -33.05 16.66 1.79
CA GLY A 582 -33.31 16.93 3.20
C GLY A 582 -34.44 17.94 3.38
N VAL A 583 -34.51 18.59 4.54
CA VAL A 583 -35.49 19.62 4.87
C VAL A 583 -35.22 20.90 4.07
N HIS A 584 -33.98 21.37 4.03
CA HIS A 584 -33.60 22.67 3.47
C HIS A 584 -32.77 22.57 2.19
N THR A 585 -32.00 21.50 2.01
CA THR A 585 -31.14 21.28 0.84
C THR A 585 -31.24 19.84 0.36
N ASP A 586 -30.64 19.52 -0.79
CA ASP A 586 -30.39 18.12 -1.15
C ASP A 586 -29.27 17.54 -0.29
N VAL A 587 -29.48 16.33 0.24
CA VAL A 587 -28.44 15.59 0.97
C VAL A 587 -27.34 15.21 0.00
N PHE A 588 -27.74 14.68 -1.16
CA PHE A 588 -26.86 14.48 -2.30
C PHE A 588 -27.56 14.89 -3.60
N LYS A 589 -26.77 15.35 -4.56
CA LYS A 589 -27.18 15.46 -5.96
C LYS A 589 -26.03 15.13 -6.90
N VAL A 590 -26.37 14.50 -8.02
CA VAL A 590 -25.46 14.23 -9.14
C VAL A 590 -25.82 15.19 -10.26
N ARG A 591 -24.94 16.15 -10.55
CA ARG A 591 -25.19 17.23 -11.52
C ARG A 591 -24.10 17.34 -12.57
N TYR A 592 -24.46 17.84 -13.74
CA TYR A 592 -23.52 18.38 -14.72
C TYR A 592 -23.15 19.81 -14.32
N ASP A 593 -21.87 20.14 -14.33
CA ASP A 593 -21.36 21.50 -14.19
C ASP A 593 -20.76 21.99 -15.53
N PRO A 594 -21.27 23.10 -16.09
CA PRO A 594 -20.82 23.60 -17.39
C PRO A 594 -19.42 24.22 -17.35
N ALA A 595 -19.01 24.80 -16.22
CA ALA A 595 -17.71 25.46 -16.10
C ALA A 595 -16.55 24.46 -16.05
N ALA A 596 -16.76 23.33 -15.37
CA ALA A 596 -15.82 22.22 -15.29
C ALA A 596 -15.96 21.22 -16.46
N HIS A 597 -17.05 21.29 -17.23
CA HIS A 597 -17.45 20.29 -18.22
C HIS A 597 -17.38 18.88 -17.61
N ALA A 598 -18.08 18.69 -16.49
CA ALA A 598 -17.91 17.51 -15.64
C ALA A 598 -19.20 17.08 -14.93
N TRP A 599 -19.34 15.77 -14.70
CA TRP A 599 -20.28 15.23 -13.72
C TRP A 599 -19.75 15.46 -12.31
N GLN A 600 -20.57 16.02 -11.43
CA GLN A 600 -20.27 16.31 -10.03
C GLN A 600 -21.20 15.54 -9.10
N LEU A 601 -20.63 14.98 -8.05
CA LEU A 601 -21.37 14.60 -6.86
C LEU A 601 -21.26 15.75 -5.86
N VAL A 602 -22.40 16.31 -5.49
CA VAL A 602 -22.50 17.45 -4.59
C VAL A 602 -23.29 17.02 -3.38
N MET A 603 -22.80 17.37 -2.20
CA MET A 603 -23.49 17.10 -0.94
C MET A 603 -23.52 18.32 -0.06
N ALA A 604 -24.56 18.39 0.76
CA ALA A 604 -24.63 19.34 1.84
C ALA A 604 -23.81 18.83 3.03
N LEU A 605 -23.04 19.72 3.65
CA LEU A 605 -22.37 19.41 4.92
C LEU A 605 -23.31 19.52 6.12
N ARG A 606 -24.43 20.25 5.97
CA ARG A 606 -25.48 20.44 6.95
C ARG A 606 -26.80 20.68 6.24
N ASP A 607 -27.91 20.23 6.84
CA ASP A 607 -29.25 20.51 6.33
C ASP A 607 -29.82 21.79 6.96
N GLU A 608 -29.31 22.94 6.53
CA GLU A 608 -29.70 24.28 6.99
C GLU A 608 -29.92 25.21 5.79
N PRO A 609 -30.76 26.26 5.90
CA PRO A 609 -30.92 27.24 4.84
C PRO A 609 -29.58 27.88 4.43
N ASN A 610 -29.26 27.87 3.14
CA ASN A 610 -28.00 28.38 2.57
C ASN A 610 -26.73 27.67 3.07
N ALA A 611 -26.83 26.40 3.51
CA ALA A 611 -25.66 25.61 3.82
C ALA A 611 -24.71 25.53 2.61
N PRO A 612 -23.38 25.62 2.81
CA PRO A 612 -22.44 25.49 1.72
C PRO A 612 -22.49 24.07 1.14
N GLU A 613 -22.66 23.99 -0.18
CA GLU A 613 -22.51 22.75 -0.93
C GLU A 613 -21.03 22.42 -1.10
N GLN A 614 -20.68 21.16 -0.87
CA GLN A 614 -19.37 20.64 -1.20
C GLN A 614 -19.45 19.82 -2.48
N VAL A 615 -18.64 20.18 -3.47
CA VAL A 615 -18.33 19.28 -4.59
C VAL A 615 -17.42 18.20 -4.05
N VAL A 616 -18.00 17.03 -3.83
CA VAL A 616 -17.33 15.86 -3.29
C VAL A 616 -16.50 15.18 -4.37
N HIS A 617 -16.96 15.27 -5.62
CA HIS A 617 -16.31 14.70 -6.78
C HIS A 617 -16.58 15.51 -8.04
N GLN A 618 -15.63 15.49 -9.00
CA GLN A 618 -15.86 15.89 -10.40
C GLN A 618 -15.19 14.92 -11.39
N SER A 619 -15.92 14.49 -12.42
CA SER A 619 -15.40 13.65 -13.52
C SER A 619 -15.61 14.38 -14.85
N ALA A 620 -14.51 14.72 -15.53
CA ALA A 620 -14.53 15.47 -16.78
C ALA A 620 -15.02 14.61 -17.97
N MET A 621 -15.36 15.29 -19.07
CA MET A 621 -15.75 14.71 -20.36
C MET A 621 -17.05 13.90 -20.35
N PRO A 622 -18.17 14.47 -19.85
CA PRO A 622 -19.49 13.85 -19.98
C PRO A 622 -19.90 13.74 -21.45
N HIS A 623 -20.64 12.68 -21.77
CA HIS A 623 -21.18 12.47 -23.11
C HIS A 623 -22.52 13.19 -23.28
N GLY A 624 -22.74 13.78 -24.47
CA GLY A 624 -23.98 14.49 -24.82
C GLY A 624 -24.23 14.48 -26.32
N GLY A 625 -25.43 14.92 -26.72
CA GLY A 625 -25.89 14.88 -28.10
C GLY A 625 -26.03 13.43 -28.59
N THR A 626 -25.31 13.07 -29.65
CA THR A 626 -25.31 11.71 -30.23
C THR A 626 -24.31 10.76 -29.55
N GLY A 627 -23.69 11.16 -28.44
CA GLY A 627 -22.78 10.32 -27.68
C GLY A 627 -23.49 9.16 -26.94
N PRO A 628 -22.71 8.20 -26.38
CA PRO A 628 -23.25 7.16 -25.51
C PRO A 628 -23.80 7.76 -24.21
N ALA A 629 -24.60 7.00 -23.47
CA ALA A 629 -25.00 7.37 -22.11
C ALA A 629 -23.87 7.10 -21.11
N ASP A 630 -23.76 7.96 -20.11
CA ASP A 630 -22.89 7.76 -18.96
C ASP A 630 -23.64 7.00 -17.86
N HIS A 631 -23.05 5.91 -17.34
CA HIS A 631 -23.54 5.29 -16.11
C HIS A 631 -22.99 6.04 -14.89
N LEU A 632 -23.88 6.68 -14.14
CA LEU A 632 -23.57 7.44 -12.93
C LEU A 632 -24.01 6.62 -11.72
N ALA A 633 -23.12 6.39 -10.75
CA ALA A 633 -23.48 5.75 -9.49
C ALA A 633 -22.84 6.41 -8.27
N VAL A 634 -23.66 6.64 -7.25
CA VAL A 634 -23.24 7.12 -5.93
C VAL A 634 -23.25 5.92 -4.99
N VAL A 635 -22.15 5.72 -4.26
CA VAL A 635 -22.03 4.70 -3.22
C VAL A 635 -21.55 5.37 -1.94
N TYR A 636 -22.39 5.35 -0.90
CA TYR A 636 -22.04 5.75 0.45
C TYR A 636 -21.86 4.50 1.32
N ASP A 637 -20.71 4.43 1.99
CA ASP A 637 -20.28 3.37 2.90
C ASP A 637 -20.12 4.00 4.29
N ASP A 638 -21.17 3.94 5.11
CA ASP A 638 -21.22 4.54 6.45
C ASP A 638 -20.19 3.89 7.39
N ASP A 639 -19.97 2.59 7.24
CA ASP A 639 -18.96 1.84 8.00
C ASP A 639 -17.54 2.41 7.85
N ALA A 640 -17.29 3.07 6.71
CA ALA A 640 -16.02 3.67 6.36
C ALA A 640 -16.04 5.20 6.37
N ASP A 641 -17.21 5.81 6.62
CA ASP A 641 -17.46 7.23 6.42
C ASP A 641 -17.02 7.70 5.01
N LEU A 642 -17.24 6.89 3.97
CA LEU A 642 -16.78 7.19 2.60
C LEU A 642 -17.91 7.27 1.60
N ILE A 643 -17.87 8.27 0.72
CA ILE A 643 -18.74 8.38 -0.44
C ILE A 643 -17.95 8.42 -1.74
N THR A 644 -18.45 7.73 -2.76
CA THR A 644 -17.77 7.57 -4.06
C THR A 644 -18.75 7.80 -5.20
N LEU A 645 -18.34 8.59 -6.19
CA LEU A 645 -18.99 8.67 -7.50
C LEU A 645 -18.27 7.73 -8.47
N TYR A 646 -19.04 6.94 -9.20
CA TYR A 646 -18.59 6.12 -10.31
C TYR A 646 -19.18 6.67 -11.61
N VAL A 647 -18.35 6.71 -12.65
CA VAL A 647 -18.75 7.11 -14.01
C VAL A 647 -18.29 6.03 -14.98
N GLY A 648 -19.22 5.49 -15.79
CA GLY A 648 -18.92 4.37 -16.71
C GLY A 648 -18.46 3.09 -16.00
N GLY A 649 -18.92 2.88 -14.76
CA GLY A 649 -18.52 1.74 -13.93
C GLY A 649 -17.12 1.86 -13.33
N GLN A 650 -16.35 2.88 -13.71
CA GLN A 650 -15.02 3.11 -13.16
C GLN A 650 -15.12 3.96 -11.89
N LYS A 651 -14.35 3.56 -10.87
CA LYS A 651 -14.20 4.35 -9.66
C LYS A 651 -13.48 5.64 -10.03
N ALA A 652 -14.14 6.78 -9.85
CA ALA A 652 -13.54 8.06 -10.18
C ALA A 652 -12.67 8.55 -9.00
N MET A 653 -13.27 8.88 -7.84
CA MET A 653 -12.55 9.24 -6.60
C MET A 653 -13.49 9.14 -5.37
N THR A 654 -12.91 8.99 -4.18
CA THR A 654 -13.64 8.82 -2.92
C THR A 654 -13.35 10.00 -1.99
N ALA A 655 -14.37 10.45 -1.25
CA ALA A 655 -14.23 11.45 -0.20
C ALA A 655 -14.70 10.91 1.15
N THR A 656 -14.18 11.48 2.23
CA THR A 656 -14.67 11.21 3.58
C THR A 656 -15.92 12.04 3.86
N LEU A 657 -17.00 11.38 4.23
CA LEU A 657 -18.23 11.96 4.74
C LEU A 657 -18.51 11.31 6.11
N PRO A 658 -18.04 11.91 7.20
CA PRO A 658 -18.41 11.46 8.53
C PRO A 658 -19.85 11.87 8.84
N GLU A 659 -20.64 10.92 9.35
CA GLU A 659 -22.05 11.12 9.74
C GLU A 659 -22.95 11.57 8.57
N GLY A 660 -23.56 10.61 7.88
CA GLY A 660 -24.53 10.89 6.81
C GLY A 660 -25.69 11.77 7.30
N LEU A 661 -26.10 12.76 6.49
CA LEU A 661 -27.27 13.58 6.80
C LEU A 661 -28.55 12.78 6.53
N ARG A 662 -29.57 12.98 7.37
CA ARG A 662 -30.88 12.38 7.16
C ARG A 662 -31.63 13.00 5.98
N SER A 663 -32.01 12.16 5.02
CA SER A 663 -32.95 12.56 3.98
C SER A 663 -34.40 12.47 4.46
N THR A 664 -35.22 13.43 4.06
CA THR A 664 -36.66 13.48 4.37
C THR A 664 -37.54 13.54 3.14
N GLY A 665 -36.96 13.73 1.96
CA GLY A 665 -37.66 13.91 0.70
C GLY A 665 -37.52 12.71 -0.25
N ALA A 666 -38.41 12.68 -1.23
CA ALA A 666 -38.41 11.68 -2.29
C ALA A 666 -37.17 11.75 -3.19
N LEU A 667 -36.82 10.61 -3.78
CA LEU A 667 -35.82 10.55 -4.84
C LEU A 667 -36.34 11.33 -6.06
N GLN A 668 -35.56 12.29 -6.52
CA GLN A 668 -35.84 13.12 -7.67
C GLN A 668 -34.96 12.69 -8.84
N ILE A 669 -35.54 12.68 -10.02
CA ILE A 669 -34.85 12.50 -11.29
C ILE A 669 -35.09 13.76 -12.12
N GLY A 670 -34.01 14.40 -12.55
CA GLY A 670 -34.05 15.54 -13.45
C GLY A 670 -34.14 16.92 -12.79
N ARG A 671 -33.99 17.03 -11.48
CA ARG A 671 -33.97 18.32 -10.76
C ARG A 671 -33.30 18.23 -9.39
N ALA A 672 -32.97 19.39 -8.83
CA ALA A 672 -32.47 19.58 -7.47
C ALA A 672 -33.21 20.72 -6.76
N LYS A 673 -33.12 20.78 -5.43
CA LYS A 673 -33.49 21.97 -4.68
C LYS A 673 -32.57 23.14 -5.05
N ALA A 674 -33.17 24.30 -5.30
CA ALA A 674 -32.49 25.55 -5.59
C ALA A 674 -33.19 26.69 -4.84
N GLY A 675 -32.59 27.17 -3.75
CA GLY A 675 -33.24 28.09 -2.82
C GLY A 675 -34.49 27.45 -2.18
N ASP A 676 -35.61 28.17 -2.16
CA ASP A 676 -36.89 27.68 -1.59
C ASP A 676 -37.71 26.82 -2.57
N GLY A 677 -37.17 26.49 -3.75
CA GLY A 677 -37.89 25.79 -4.81
C GLY A 677 -37.05 24.72 -5.53
N TRP A 678 -37.51 24.35 -6.72
CA TRP A 678 -36.84 23.40 -7.59
C TRP A 678 -36.09 24.13 -8.72
N GLY A 679 -34.93 23.61 -9.09
CA GLY A 679 -34.09 24.13 -10.17
C GLY A 679 -33.12 23.08 -10.70
N GLU A 680 -32.11 23.53 -11.45
CA GLU A 680 -31.13 22.66 -12.15
C GLU A 680 -31.82 21.57 -12.99
N TYR A 681 -32.87 21.93 -13.72
CA TYR A 681 -33.67 20.98 -14.51
C TYR A 681 -32.83 20.32 -15.60
N PHE A 682 -32.88 19.00 -15.67
CA PHE A 682 -32.11 18.23 -16.63
C PHE A 682 -32.73 18.27 -18.02
N ARG A 683 -31.91 18.59 -19.02
CA ARG A 683 -32.26 18.46 -20.43
C ARG A 683 -31.53 17.27 -21.05
N GLY A 684 -32.26 16.20 -21.30
CA GLY A 684 -31.67 14.97 -21.83
C GLY A 684 -32.46 13.72 -21.45
N ASP A 685 -31.76 12.60 -21.50
CA ASP A 685 -32.33 11.27 -21.39
C ASP A 685 -31.80 10.61 -20.11
N VAL A 686 -32.67 9.95 -19.35
CA VAL A 686 -32.33 9.21 -18.13
C VAL A 686 -32.97 7.83 -18.17
N ASP A 687 -32.23 6.82 -17.74
CA ASP A 687 -32.69 5.44 -17.80
C ASP A 687 -32.11 4.58 -16.69
N GLU A 688 -32.72 3.41 -16.46
CA GLU A 688 -32.22 2.36 -15.56
C GLU A 688 -31.83 2.90 -14.18
N VAL A 689 -32.72 3.69 -13.57
CA VAL A 689 -32.51 4.21 -12.22
C VAL A 689 -32.64 3.05 -11.24
N ARG A 690 -31.62 2.86 -10.40
CA ARG A 690 -31.58 1.80 -9.39
C ARG A 690 -31.18 2.37 -8.04
N ALA A 691 -31.82 1.89 -6.98
CA ALA A 691 -31.50 2.26 -5.61
C ALA A 691 -31.32 1.02 -4.75
N PHE A 692 -30.38 1.08 -3.81
CA PHE A 692 -29.99 -0.03 -2.95
C PHE A 692 -29.81 0.45 -1.51
N VAL A 693 -30.20 -0.38 -0.56
CA VAL A 693 -29.69 -0.31 0.82
C VAL A 693 -28.37 -1.06 0.87
N GLY A 694 -27.33 -0.44 1.42
CA GLY A 694 -25.96 -0.93 1.41
C GLY A 694 -25.07 -0.31 0.34
N ALA A 695 -23.76 -0.42 0.56
CA ALA A 695 -22.73 0.04 -0.35
C ALA A 695 -22.42 -1.05 -1.39
N LEU A 696 -22.56 -0.73 -2.68
CA LEU A 696 -22.14 -1.61 -3.77
C LEU A 696 -20.61 -1.68 -3.84
N THR A 697 -20.09 -2.87 -4.10
CA THR A 697 -18.67 -3.08 -4.39
C THR A 697 -18.31 -2.50 -5.77
N PRO A 698 -17.03 -2.17 -6.03
CA PRO A 698 -16.61 -1.72 -7.35
C PRO A 698 -16.97 -2.69 -8.49
N SER A 699 -16.95 -4.00 -8.23
CA SER A 699 -17.29 -5.02 -9.23
C SER A 699 -18.79 -5.07 -9.51
N GLU A 700 -19.63 -4.86 -8.50
CA GLU A 700 -21.08 -4.72 -8.69
C GLU A 700 -21.42 -3.47 -9.48
N VAL A 701 -20.79 -2.32 -9.18
CA VAL A 701 -21.00 -1.08 -9.95
C VAL A 701 -20.56 -1.25 -11.41
N GLN A 702 -19.44 -1.94 -11.68
CA GLN A 702 -19.03 -2.27 -13.05
C GLN A 702 -20.05 -3.13 -13.78
N LYS A 703 -20.64 -4.12 -13.11
CA LYS A 703 -21.72 -4.94 -13.70
C LYS A 703 -22.96 -4.12 -14.02
N LEU A 704 -23.31 -3.14 -13.18
CA LEU A 704 -24.45 -2.23 -13.44
C LEU A 704 -24.19 -1.28 -14.63
N ALA A 705 -22.93 -0.93 -14.87
CA ALA A 705 -22.54 -0.05 -15.97
C ALA A 705 -22.53 -0.71 -17.35
N LEU A 706 -22.63 -2.05 -17.41
CA LEU A 706 -22.80 -2.75 -18.67
C LEU A 706 -24.27 -2.60 -19.11
N PRO A 707 -24.55 -2.11 -20.35
CA PRO A 707 -25.88 -2.17 -20.91
C PRO A 707 -26.34 -3.64 -20.88
N VAL A 708 -27.47 -3.90 -20.26
CA VAL A 708 -28.04 -5.25 -20.22
C VAL A 708 -29.02 -5.33 -21.38
N ASP A 709 -28.69 -6.14 -22.39
CA ASP A 709 -29.58 -6.51 -23.49
C ASP A 709 -30.82 -7.27 -23.00
#